data_AF-A0A7Y7CXS5-F1
#
_entry.id   AF-A0A7Y7CXS5-F1
#
_cell.length_a   1.000
_cell.length_b   1.000
_cell.length_c   1.000
_cell.angle_alpha   90.00
_cell.angle_beta   90.00
_cell.angle_gamma   90.00
#
_symmetry.space_group_name_H-M   'P 1'
#
loop_
_entity.id
_entity.type
_entity.pdbx_description
1 polymer ?
#
loop_
_entity_poly.entity_id
_entity_poly.type
_entity_poly.pdbx_seq_one_letter_code
_entity_poly.pdbx_strand_id
1 'polypeptide(L)'
;MLPAAAQAAYETREGSAAPETAIVIGIQDYDHVSDLTNTRKDAEAMAEMLKTFGYTVFEGYDLDKRGFEALLRQAALNIREGSQVFFYYAGHGIQLGRRNYLLTSDAELSGIHDLPFQSVTLDRVSAILGGKAGSQILMLDSCRDNPVPQAKLNAEVGAQLYEAREGFDVFRPPLNTLVAFSTSPGATALDGEPGSNSPYTASVVRHFPNNPEEDAMTVLAAIRSDVYSATGNTQVPWESSTLMQKIYLRPAERSLNIAAAEPAATTEPAPASLDQIPAELSLKVPLGRALELAPEISPYVQAGTKVSIVETPSAGVTSLRSGEGSALSLSYAPKLSELPARKDGGQVRKDRMVLRLAQADTVRDVTVNLEMIARQCDLEAGDLLDPQGVGLFRFPNEIDLKAAETACREAVDAAPDLGRLHYQLGRALQGQGRLIEAYEAFEKAVELGHIRAYNAVAYLHVTPNVDRETVPIPYNPDKAFALWDKGIEAGDPFSMHARGKRLLRKSSTPEEKQRGYDLLSRAVELGHTYSMNELGYFFLWSGDELAQPERGLTYLEASAGRGDIYGTANLGYVYRDGGAGKPVDKEKARALFAEAAQLGHPHAPGEIGRMIMNGDLPGSDAAEALEWYDMGLSRGDAWGGANGAWVALNRLSDRVPAHAAAVRAGKAMALNDPDARAAARELLAGMTGADIAAATQSVLRGLGSGIAVDGQFGPASRRELEDWARKAGLPATVPEDAVDQLQLAAQVHFALNPIRQDLF
;
A
#
# COMPACT_ATOMS: atom_id res chain seq x y z
N MET A 1 27.60 -1.43 37.88
CA MET A 1 27.17 -1.55 36.48
C MET A 1 26.78 -3.00 36.26
N LEU A 2 25.48 -3.29 36.29
CA LEU A 2 24.93 -4.58 35.87
C LEU A 2 25.01 -4.64 34.33
N PRO A 3 25.32 -5.80 33.74
CA PRO A 3 25.29 -5.97 32.29
C PRO A 3 23.86 -5.72 31.77
N ALA A 4 23.74 -5.25 30.52
CA ALA A 4 22.47 -4.97 29.87
C ALA A 4 21.49 -6.15 30.09
N ALA A 5 20.41 -5.87 30.83
CA ALA A 5 19.41 -6.86 31.19
C ALA A 5 18.79 -7.46 29.93
N ALA A 6 18.66 -8.79 29.93
CA ALA A 6 17.92 -9.57 28.94
C ALA A 6 16.59 -8.88 28.60
N GLN A 7 16.37 -8.57 27.32
CA GLN A 7 15.13 -7.97 26.88
C GLN A 7 13.97 -8.96 27.10
N ALA A 8 12.96 -8.47 27.83
CA ALA A 8 11.59 -8.98 27.86
C ALA A 8 11.03 -9.13 26.43
N ALA A 9 9.93 -9.87 26.27
CA ALA A 9 9.29 -10.16 24.98
C ALA A 9 9.41 -9.02 23.94
N TYR A 10 9.89 -9.34 22.75
CA TYR A 10 10.33 -8.36 21.77
C TYR A 10 9.89 -8.72 20.36
N GLU A 11 9.95 -7.72 19.48
CA GLU A 11 9.66 -7.90 18.07
C GLU A 11 10.90 -8.41 17.33
N THR A 12 10.73 -9.49 16.58
CA THR A 12 11.80 -10.10 15.78
C THR A 12 11.66 -9.73 14.30
N ARG A 13 12.74 -9.91 13.53
CA ARG A 13 12.62 -10.01 12.06
C ARG A 13 11.71 -11.20 11.72
N GLU A 14 11.02 -11.18 10.58
CA GLU A 14 10.20 -12.31 10.13
C GLU A 14 11.13 -13.55 9.95
N GLY A 15 11.08 -14.48 10.91
CA GLY A 15 12.00 -15.61 11.00
C GLY A 15 11.35 -16.84 11.65
N SER A 16 11.16 -17.87 10.85
CA SER A 16 10.70 -19.24 11.18
C SER A 16 9.20 -19.46 11.43
N ALA A 17 8.76 -20.67 11.09
CA ALA A 17 7.61 -20.85 10.21
C ALA A 17 6.24 -20.47 10.76
N ALA A 18 5.48 -20.03 9.79
CA ALA A 18 4.26 -19.32 9.92
C ALA A 18 3.06 -20.23 10.14
N PRO A 19 2.05 -19.76 10.87
CA PRO A 19 0.74 -20.36 10.78
C PRO A 19 0.21 -20.22 9.35
N GLU A 20 -0.50 -21.25 8.91
CA GLU A 20 -1.11 -21.25 7.59
C GLU A 20 -2.28 -20.25 7.56
N THR A 21 -2.43 -19.54 6.45
CA THR A 21 -3.47 -18.52 6.28
C THR A 21 -4.55 -19.05 5.37
N ALA A 22 -5.82 -18.86 5.74
CA ALA A 22 -6.94 -19.23 4.89
C ALA A 22 -7.79 -18.00 4.56
N ILE A 23 -8.25 -17.91 3.33
CA ILE A 23 -9.18 -16.90 2.86
C ILE A 23 -10.42 -17.64 2.36
N VAL A 24 -11.58 -17.29 2.88
CA VAL A 24 -12.83 -18.00 2.60
C VAL A 24 -13.91 -17.00 2.23
N ILE A 25 -14.40 -17.05 0.99
CA ILE A 25 -15.36 -16.08 0.47
C ILE A 25 -16.59 -16.82 -0.03
N GLY A 26 -17.77 -16.39 0.43
CA GLY A 26 -19.06 -16.87 -0.07
C GLY A 26 -19.92 -15.71 -0.55
N ILE A 27 -20.30 -15.68 -1.82
CA ILE A 27 -21.19 -14.67 -2.38
C ILE A 27 -22.49 -15.34 -2.80
N GLN A 28 -23.55 -15.04 -2.07
CA GLN A 28 -24.88 -15.60 -2.21
C GLN A 28 -25.86 -14.55 -2.75
N ASP A 29 -25.89 -13.38 -2.13
CA ASP A 29 -26.85 -12.32 -2.42
C ASP A 29 -26.16 -11.29 -3.35
N TYR A 30 -26.74 -11.06 -4.53
CA TYR A 30 -26.21 -10.17 -5.56
C TYR A 30 -27.19 -9.03 -5.87
N ASP A 31 -26.67 -7.83 -6.09
CA ASP A 31 -27.49 -6.64 -6.34
C ASP A 31 -28.12 -6.64 -7.74
N HIS A 32 -27.41 -7.18 -8.74
CA HIS A 32 -27.74 -7.04 -10.16
C HIS A 32 -27.78 -8.35 -10.95
N VAL A 33 -27.25 -9.44 -10.39
CA VAL A 33 -27.33 -10.80 -10.97
C VAL A 33 -28.15 -11.71 -10.07
N SER A 34 -28.49 -12.91 -10.54
CA SER A 34 -29.34 -13.83 -9.76
C SER A 34 -28.61 -14.38 -8.52
N ASP A 35 -29.30 -14.38 -7.38
CA ASP A 35 -28.81 -14.97 -6.13
C ASP A 35 -28.54 -16.48 -6.25
N LEU A 36 -27.67 -16.97 -5.37
CA LEU A 36 -27.41 -18.40 -5.14
C LEU A 36 -28.03 -18.84 -3.80
N THR A 37 -28.15 -20.14 -3.54
CA THR A 37 -28.90 -20.62 -2.37
C THR A 37 -27.99 -21.05 -1.22
N ASN A 38 -26.83 -21.66 -1.52
CA ASN A 38 -26.04 -22.38 -0.52
C ASN A 38 -24.59 -21.85 -0.35
N THR A 39 -24.12 -20.93 -1.21
CA THR A 39 -22.71 -20.51 -1.25
C THR A 39 -22.19 -19.90 0.05
N ARG A 40 -23.03 -19.14 0.77
CA ARG A 40 -22.67 -18.62 2.09
C ARG A 40 -22.44 -19.75 3.09
N LYS A 41 -23.36 -20.72 3.13
CA LYS A 41 -23.27 -21.87 4.02
C LYS A 41 -22.06 -22.75 3.71
N ASP A 42 -21.74 -22.91 2.43
CA ASP A 42 -20.55 -23.62 1.98
C ASP A 42 -19.27 -22.96 2.49
N ALA A 43 -19.17 -21.64 2.35
CA ALA A 43 -18.06 -20.86 2.87
C ALA A 43 -17.96 -20.95 4.40
N GLU A 44 -19.06 -20.85 5.15
CA GLU A 44 -19.08 -21.02 6.61
C GLU A 44 -18.56 -22.40 7.03
N ALA A 45 -19.00 -23.47 6.36
CA ALA A 45 -18.54 -24.83 6.65
C ALA A 45 -17.04 -25.03 6.38
N MET A 46 -16.53 -24.44 5.29
CA MET A 46 -15.11 -24.47 4.95
C MET A 46 -14.26 -23.71 5.99
N ALA A 47 -14.72 -22.51 6.39
CA ALA A 47 -14.06 -21.69 7.38
C ALA A 47 -13.93 -22.43 8.72
N GLU A 48 -15.00 -23.06 9.19
CA GLU A 48 -14.97 -23.84 10.43
C GLU A 48 -13.99 -25.02 10.35
N MET A 49 -13.99 -25.78 9.25
CA MET A 49 -13.03 -26.86 9.05
C MET A 49 -11.59 -26.35 9.14
N LEU A 50 -11.25 -25.28 8.42
CA LEU A 50 -9.89 -24.72 8.39
C LEU A 50 -9.47 -24.15 9.76
N LYS A 51 -10.39 -23.55 10.53
CA LYS A 51 -10.14 -23.15 11.93
C LYS A 51 -9.75 -24.36 12.78
N THR A 52 -10.42 -25.52 12.63
CA THR A 52 -10.06 -26.74 13.37
C THR A 52 -8.66 -27.26 13.01
N PHE A 53 -8.21 -27.05 11.77
CA PHE A 53 -6.85 -27.40 11.34
C PHE A 53 -5.79 -26.39 11.82
N GLY A 54 -6.20 -25.20 12.26
CA GLY A 54 -5.30 -24.18 12.80
C GLY A 54 -4.88 -23.12 11.80
N TYR A 55 -5.60 -22.99 10.69
CA TYR A 55 -5.44 -21.84 9.83
C TYR A 55 -5.94 -20.58 10.54
N THR A 56 -5.29 -19.48 10.19
CA THR A 56 -5.82 -18.15 10.45
C THR A 56 -6.81 -17.81 9.35
N VAL A 57 -8.10 -17.88 9.64
CA VAL A 57 -9.14 -17.70 8.63
C VAL A 57 -9.55 -16.22 8.51
N PHE A 58 -9.48 -15.73 7.29
CA PHE A 58 -10.03 -14.46 6.82
C PHE A 58 -11.26 -14.78 5.99
N GLU A 59 -12.44 -14.66 6.60
CA GLU A 59 -13.70 -14.95 5.95
C GLU A 59 -14.49 -13.69 5.63
N GLY A 60 -15.25 -13.70 4.54
CA GLY A 60 -16.18 -12.62 4.21
C GLY A 60 -17.30 -13.11 3.29
N TYR A 61 -18.47 -12.52 3.46
CA TYR A 61 -19.72 -12.97 2.86
C TYR A 61 -20.39 -11.81 2.14
N ASP A 62 -20.93 -12.05 0.95
CA ASP A 62 -21.66 -11.07 0.14
C ASP A 62 -20.89 -9.74 0.00
N LEU A 63 -19.58 -9.88 -0.28
CA LEU A 63 -18.67 -8.75 -0.37
C LEU A 63 -18.83 -8.01 -1.69
N ASP A 64 -18.98 -6.69 -1.60
CA ASP A 64 -18.79 -5.79 -2.73
C ASP A 64 -17.31 -5.83 -3.19
N LYS A 65 -17.02 -5.25 -4.35
CA LYS A 65 -15.65 -5.24 -4.89
C LYS A 65 -14.65 -4.72 -3.87
N ARG A 66 -14.95 -3.59 -3.22
CA ARG A 66 -14.06 -2.96 -2.25
C ARG A 66 -13.79 -3.87 -1.03
N GLY A 67 -14.81 -4.55 -0.54
CA GLY A 67 -14.77 -5.49 0.58
C GLY A 67 -13.93 -6.73 0.25
N PHE A 68 -14.12 -7.29 -0.95
CA PHE A 68 -13.30 -8.41 -1.44
C PHE A 68 -11.82 -8.00 -1.49
N GLU A 69 -11.51 -6.86 -2.10
CA GLU A 69 -10.13 -6.35 -2.16
C GLU A 69 -9.55 -6.07 -0.79
N ALA A 70 -10.33 -5.50 0.13
CA ALA A 70 -9.92 -5.25 1.50
C ALA A 70 -9.59 -6.55 2.24
N LEU A 71 -10.40 -7.60 2.08
CA LEU A 71 -10.17 -8.91 2.69
C LEU A 71 -8.89 -9.55 2.15
N LEU A 72 -8.67 -9.53 0.83
CA LEU A 72 -7.44 -10.05 0.22
C LEU A 72 -6.20 -9.31 0.72
N ARG A 73 -6.23 -7.98 0.77
CA ARG A 73 -5.12 -7.18 1.30
C ARG A 73 -4.88 -7.44 2.78
N GLN A 74 -5.96 -7.58 3.56
CA GLN A 74 -5.86 -7.94 4.97
C GLN A 74 -5.20 -9.31 5.12
N ALA A 75 -5.61 -10.32 4.34
CA ALA A 75 -4.97 -11.63 4.36
C ALA A 75 -3.49 -11.53 3.95
N ALA A 76 -3.18 -10.85 2.84
CA ALA A 76 -1.81 -10.65 2.36
C ALA A 76 -0.89 -9.98 3.39
N LEU A 77 -1.42 -9.01 4.16
CA LEU A 77 -0.69 -8.37 5.26
C LEU A 77 -0.34 -9.36 6.39
N ASN A 78 -1.03 -10.49 6.50
CA ASN A 78 -0.83 -11.50 7.54
C ASN A 78 -0.16 -12.78 7.03
N ILE A 79 -0.01 -12.96 5.71
CA ILE A 79 0.78 -14.05 5.12
C ILE A 79 2.24 -13.79 5.43
N ARG A 80 2.89 -14.81 5.99
CA ARG A 80 4.34 -14.78 6.27
C ARG A 80 5.09 -15.57 5.21
N GLU A 81 6.36 -15.26 5.06
CA GLU A 81 7.22 -15.93 4.09
C GLU A 81 7.28 -17.44 4.31
N GLY A 82 7.11 -18.21 3.23
CA GLY A 82 7.16 -19.67 3.24
C GLY A 82 5.94 -20.38 3.82
N SER A 83 4.86 -19.67 4.20
CA SER A 83 3.64 -20.29 4.74
C SER A 83 2.82 -21.01 3.67
N GLN A 84 1.95 -21.93 4.08
CA GLN A 84 0.86 -22.39 3.19
C GLN A 84 -0.28 -21.38 3.22
N VAL A 85 -0.93 -21.18 2.08
CA VAL A 85 -2.14 -20.35 1.97
C VAL A 85 -3.27 -21.16 1.34
N PHE A 86 -4.45 -21.13 1.96
CA PHE A 86 -5.66 -21.71 1.43
C PHE A 86 -6.61 -20.59 0.96
N PHE A 87 -7.17 -20.72 -0.23
CA PHE A 87 -8.20 -19.83 -0.73
C PHE A 87 -9.42 -20.67 -1.10
N TYR A 88 -10.58 -20.26 -0.62
CA TYR A 88 -11.87 -20.83 -0.97
C TYR A 88 -12.80 -19.73 -1.48
N TYR A 89 -13.46 -19.99 -2.60
CA TYR A 89 -14.51 -19.12 -3.12
C TYR A 89 -15.73 -19.94 -3.53
N ALA A 90 -16.90 -19.55 -3.03
CA ALA A 90 -18.20 -20.03 -3.47
C ALA A 90 -19.03 -18.87 -4.00
N GLY A 91 -19.52 -18.96 -5.24
CA GLY A 91 -20.23 -17.85 -5.89
C GLY A 91 -20.30 -17.99 -7.42
N HIS A 92 -20.74 -16.94 -8.12
CA HIS A 92 -20.72 -16.89 -9.58
C HIS A 92 -19.28 -16.71 -10.09
N GLY A 93 -18.90 -17.50 -11.08
CA GLY A 93 -17.62 -17.39 -11.77
C GLY A 93 -17.83 -17.22 -13.28
N ILE A 94 -17.12 -16.28 -13.90
CA ILE A 94 -17.11 -16.11 -15.36
C ILE A 94 -15.75 -16.54 -15.90
N GLN A 95 -15.74 -17.46 -16.86
CA GLN A 95 -14.55 -17.76 -17.63
C GLN A 95 -14.57 -17.00 -18.95
N LEU A 96 -13.61 -16.12 -19.16
CA LEU A 96 -13.39 -15.43 -20.43
C LEU A 96 -11.99 -15.75 -20.95
N GLY A 97 -11.92 -16.42 -22.09
CA GLY A 97 -10.67 -16.98 -22.60
C GLY A 97 -10.03 -17.93 -21.59
N ARG A 98 -8.82 -17.59 -21.13
CA ARG A 98 -8.04 -18.39 -20.16
C ARG A 98 -8.10 -17.87 -18.72
N ARG A 99 -8.85 -16.80 -18.46
CA ARG A 99 -8.98 -16.17 -17.13
C ARG A 99 -10.26 -16.58 -16.43
N ASN A 100 -10.18 -16.70 -15.11
CA ASN A 100 -11.33 -16.91 -14.23
C ASN A 100 -11.61 -15.60 -13.48
N TYR A 101 -12.83 -15.10 -13.60
CA TYR A 101 -13.34 -13.92 -12.92
C TYR A 101 -14.31 -14.37 -11.84
N LEU A 102 -14.08 -13.95 -10.60
CA LEU A 102 -14.90 -14.22 -9.42
C LEU A 102 -15.77 -12.99 -9.18
N LEU A 103 -17.08 -13.10 -9.34
CA LEU A 103 -17.98 -11.96 -9.20
C LEU A 103 -18.09 -11.48 -7.75
N THR A 104 -18.34 -10.20 -7.57
CA THR A 104 -18.64 -9.59 -6.26
C THR A 104 -20.15 -9.35 -6.13
N SER A 105 -20.65 -9.07 -4.92
CA SER A 105 -22.09 -8.90 -4.69
C SER A 105 -22.69 -7.74 -5.50
N ASP A 106 -21.91 -6.68 -5.71
CA ASP A 106 -22.25 -5.45 -6.44
C ASP A 106 -22.08 -5.58 -7.97
N ALA A 107 -21.80 -6.78 -8.49
CA ALA A 107 -21.42 -6.96 -9.88
C ALA A 107 -22.53 -6.59 -10.87
N GLU A 108 -22.41 -5.40 -11.50
CA GLU A 108 -23.30 -4.93 -12.57
C GLU A 108 -22.64 -5.09 -13.94
N LEU A 109 -23.04 -6.11 -14.70
CA LEU A 109 -22.44 -6.44 -15.99
C LEU A 109 -23.33 -5.98 -17.16
N SER A 110 -23.01 -4.82 -17.74
CA SER A 110 -23.63 -4.31 -18.96
C SER A 110 -22.85 -4.70 -20.22
N GLY A 111 -21.54 -4.96 -20.08
CA GLY A 111 -20.66 -5.41 -21.15
C GLY A 111 -19.36 -6.06 -20.64
N ILE A 112 -18.56 -6.55 -21.58
CA ILE A 112 -17.27 -7.23 -21.29
C ILE A 112 -16.24 -6.32 -20.61
N HIS A 113 -16.34 -5.01 -20.82
CA HIS A 113 -15.44 -4.00 -20.23
C HIS A 113 -15.69 -3.79 -18.73
N ASP A 114 -16.84 -4.25 -18.20
CA ASP A 114 -17.18 -4.10 -16.79
C ASP A 114 -16.52 -5.17 -15.92
N LEU A 115 -16.18 -6.32 -16.51
CA LEU A 115 -15.64 -7.48 -15.79
C LEU A 115 -14.45 -7.12 -14.87
N PRO A 116 -13.40 -6.38 -15.30
CA PRO A 116 -12.30 -6.02 -14.42
C PRO A 116 -12.70 -5.20 -13.18
N PHE A 117 -13.81 -4.47 -13.25
CA PHE A 117 -14.33 -3.61 -12.17
C PHE A 117 -15.29 -4.38 -11.27
N GLN A 118 -16.12 -5.24 -11.87
CA GLN A 118 -17.19 -5.98 -11.20
C GLN A 118 -16.79 -7.37 -10.70
N SER A 119 -15.50 -7.72 -10.81
CA SER A 119 -15.01 -9.03 -10.39
C SER A 119 -13.54 -9.04 -10.01
N VAL A 120 -13.10 -10.10 -9.34
CA VAL A 120 -11.70 -10.34 -8.96
C VAL A 120 -11.18 -11.53 -9.76
N THR A 121 -10.02 -11.43 -10.40
CA THR A 121 -9.50 -12.59 -11.15
C THR A 121 -8.84 -13.62 -10.24
N LEU A 122 -8.90 -14.91 -10.60
CA LEU A 122 -8.17 -15.96 -9.89
C LEU A 122 -6.65 -15.74 -9.97
N ASP A 123 -6.17 -15.28 -11.12
CA ASP A 123 -4.77 -14.94 -11.35
C ASP A 123 -4.29 -13.91 -10.33
N ARG A 124 -5.13 -12.88 -10.07
CA ARG A 124 -4.92 -11.86 -9.05
C ARG A 124 -4.88 -12.46 -7.65
N VAL A 125 -5.85 -13.29 -7.30
CA VAL A 125 -5.86 -13.99 -5.99
C VAL A 125 -4.57 -14.78 -5.82
N SER A 126 -4.19 -15.58 -6.82
CA SER A 126 -2.97 -16.39 -6.78
C SER A 126 -1.69 -15.55 -6.69
N ALA A 127 -1.61 -14.41 -7.40
CA ALA A 127 -0.46 -13.53 -7.36
C ALA A 127 -0.31 -12.81 -6.00
N ILE A 128 -1.42 -12.34 -5.42
CA ILE A 128 -1.43 -11.66 -4.13
C ILE A 128 -1.03 -12.63 -3.01
N LEU A 129 -1.62 -13.83 -3.02
CA LEU A 129 -1.39 -14.83 -1.98
C LEU A 129 -0.05 -15.55 -2.14
N GLY A 130 0.34 -15.86 -3.38
CA GLY A 130 1.56 -16.59 -3.72
C GLY A 130 2.86 -15.78 -3.59
N GLY A 131 2.81 -14.45 -3.50
CA GLY A 131 4.02 -13.61 -3.43
C GLY A 131 4.91 -13.88 -2.22
N LYS A 132 4.34 -14.34 -1.10
CA LYS A 132 5.07 -14.73 0.12
C LYS A 132 4.89 -16.20 0.50
N ALA A 133 3.85 -16.86 -0.01
CA ALA A 133 3.53 -18.24 0.36
C ALA A 133 4.57 -19.23 -0.21
N GLY A 134 4.96 -20.23 0.59
CA GLY A 134 5.77 -21.35 0.12
C GLY A 134 4.96 -22.34 -0.73
N SER A 135 3.64 -22.37 -0.51
CA SER A 135 2.67 -23.16 -1.27
C SER A 135 1.27 -22.58 -1.15
N GLN A 136 0.43 -22.77 -2.16
CA GLN A 136 -0.96 -22.29 -2.15
C GLN A 136 -1.96 -23.34 -2.65
N ILE A 137 -3.13 -23.37 -2.04
CA ILE A 137 -4.27 -24.20 -2.44
C ILE A 137 -5.43 -23.27 -2.75
N LEU A 138 -5.92 -23.28 -3.98
CA LEU A 138 -7.02 -22.46 -4.48
C LEU A 138 -8.20 -23.39 -4.80
N MET A 139 -9.26 -23.36 -4.01
CA MET A 139 -10.44 -24.20 -4.17
C MET A 139 -11.66 -23.34 -4.56
N LEU A 140 -12.30 -23.67 -5.67
CA LEU A 140 -13.38 -22.88 -6.26
C LEU A 140 -14.66 -23.72 -6.38
N ASP A 141 -15.67 -23.33 -5.62
CA ASP A 141 -17.03 -23.85 -5.70
C ASP A 141 -17.96 -22.87 -6.42
N SER A 142 -17.66 -22.63 -7.69
CA SER A 142 -18.36 -21.64 -8.50
C SER A 142 -18.97 -22.24 -9.75
N CYS A 143 -20.20 -21.85 -10.06
CA CYS A 143 -20.80 -22.07 -11.38
C CYS A 143 -19.98 -21.33 -12.45
N ARG A 144 -19.73 -21.98 -13.59
CA ARG A 144 -19.10 -21.36 -14.77
C ARG A 144 -20.11 -21.06 -15.88
N ASP A 145 -21.40 -20.97 -15.52
CA ASP A 145 -22.45 -20.54 -16.43
C ASP A 145 -22.57 -19.03 -16.41
N ASN A 146 -22.70 -18.42 -17.60
CA ASN A 146 -22.76 -16.97 -17.76
C ASN A 146 -24.09 -16.42 -17.18
N PRO A 147 -24.08 -15.67 -16.07
CA PRO A 147 -25.30 -15.14 -15.44
C PRO A 147 -25.95 -14.01 -16.25
N VAL A 148 -25.36 -13.62 -17.40
CA VAL A 148 -25.88 -12.59 -18.30
C VAL A 148 -26.26 -13.20 -19.66
N PRO A 149 -27.50 -13.71 -19.83
CA PRO A 149 -27.93 -14.39 -21.06
C PRO A 149 -27.95 -13.49 -22.31
N GLN A 150 -27.93 -12.16 -22.14
CA GLN A 150 -28.14 -11.18 -23.22
C GLN A 150 -26.89 -10.38 -23.62
N ALA A 151 -25.82 -10.39 -22.83
CA ALA A 151 -24.56 -9.83 -23.27
C ALA A 151 -23.98 -10.78 -24.32
N LYS A 152 -23.75 -10.27 -25.54
CA LYS A 152 -22.96 -10.96 -26.57
C LYS A 152 -21.50 -11.08 -26.10
N LEU A 153 -21.25 -11.85 -25.05
CA LEU A 153 -19.93 -12.26 -24.59
C LEU A 153 -19.29 -13.28 -25.56
N ASN A 154 -20.09 -13.76 -26.54
CA ASN A 154 -19.64 -14.62 -27.62
C ASN A 154 -19.39 -13.81 -28.91
N ALA A 155 -18.12 -13.85 -29.36
CA ALA A 155 -17.69 -13.80 -30.76
C ALA A 155 -17.30 -12.46 -31.44
N GLU A 156 -17.00 -11.37 -30.71
CA GLU A 156 -16.25 -10.20 -31.27
C GLU A 156 -15.02 -9.83 -30.43
N VAL A 157 -14.38 -10.82 -29.79
CA VAL A 157 -13.21 -10.63 -28.90
C VAL A 157 -11.91 -10.31 -29.68
N GLY A 158 -11.97 -10.11 -31.00
CA GLY A 158 -10.80 -9.82 -31.83
C GLY A 158 -10.52 -8.32 -31.98
N ALA A 159 -9.40 -7.86 -31.43
CA ALA A 159 -8.63 -6.65 -31.80
C ALA A 159 -8.84 -5.32 -31.04
N GLN A 160 -9.97 -5.07 -30.36
CA GLN A 160 -10.24 -3.74 -29.76
C GLN A 160 -10.08 -3.64 -28.24
N LEU A 161 -10.27 -4.71 -27.47
CA LEU A 161 -9.94 -4.72 -26.04
C LEU A 161 -8.42 -4.81 -25.88
N TYR A 162 -7.84 -3.83 -25.18
CA TYR A 162 -6.42 -3.89 -24.80
C TYR A 162 -6.06 -5.23 -24.15
N GLU A 163 -6.99 -5.83 -23.40
CA GLU A 163 -6.87 -7.13 -22.70
C GLU A 163 -7.07 -8.40 -23.56
N ALA A 164 -7.56 -8.25 -24.80
CA ALA A 164 -7.91 -9.37 -25.69
C ALA A 164 -6.96 -9.54 -26.88
N ARG A 165 -5.96 -8.66 -27.04
CA ARG A 165 -4.94 -8.79 -28.08
C ARG A 165 -4.06 -10.01 -27.78
N GLU A 166 -3.87 -10.89 -28.76
CA GLU A 166 -3.05 -12.11 -28.63
C GLU A 166 -1.70 -11.78 -27.99
N GLY A 167 -1.47 -12.29 -26.77
CA GLY A 167 -0.28 -11.97 -25.98
C GLY A 167 -0.48 -12.01 -24.46
N PHE A 168 -1.73 -11.97 -23.98
CA PHE A 168 -2.00 -12.16 -22.55
C PHE A 168 -1.79 -13.61 -22.13
N ASP A 169 -0.89 -13.76 -21.17
CA ASP A 169 -0.29 -15.01 -20.75
C ASP A 169 -1.31 -16.03 -20.26
N VAL A 170 -0.94 -17.29 -20.43
CA VAL A 170 -1.62 -18.44 -19.84
C VAL A 170 -1.64 -18.22 -18.33
N PHE A 171 -2.78 -18.38 -17.63
CA PHE A 171 -2.74 -18.54 -16.18
C PHE A 171 -1.81 -19.71 -15.87
N ARG A 172 -0.58 -19.38 -15.49
CA ARG A 172 0.47 -20.30 -15.09
C ARG A 172 0.58 -20.09 -13.60
N PRO A 173 -0.12 -20.91 -12.79
CA PRO A 173 0.01 -20.80 -11.36
C PRO A 173 1.51 -20.90 -10.99
N PRO A 174 1.98 -20.14 -9.98
CA PRO A 174 3.34 -20.25 -9.48
C PRO A 174 3.68 -21.71 -9.13
N LEU A 175 4.96 -22.04 -9.02
CA LEU A 175 5.36 -23.35 -8.45
C LEU A 175 4.71 -23.54 -7.07
N ASN A 176 4.45 -24.80 -6.68
CA ASN A 176 3.79 -25.15 -5.42
C ASN A 176 2.35 -24.62 -5.29
N THR A 177 1.60 -24.61 -6.39
CA THR A 177 0.18 -24.25 -6.41
C THR A 177 -0.69 -25.44 -6.76
N LEU A 178 -1.77 -25.64 -6.00
CA LEU A 178 -2.85 -26.57 -6.28
C LEU A 178 -4.13 -25.76 -6.53
N VAL A 179 -4.78 -25.97 -7.68
CA VAL A 179 -6.08 -25.37 -8.01
C VAL A 179 -7.11 -26.48 -8.14
N ALA A 180 -8.16 -26.45 -7.33
CA ALA A 180 -9.25 -27.41 -7.35
C ALA A 180 -10.57 -26.70 -7.69
N PHE A 181 -11.32 -27.28 -8.61
CA PHE A 181 -12.61 -26.78 -9.10
C PHE A 181 -13.71 -27.78 -8.77
N SER A 182 -14.90 -27.27 -8.42
CA SER A 182 -16.06 -28.11 -8.10
C SER A 182 -16.61 -28.88 -9.30
N THR A 183 -16.28 -28.48 -10.53
CA THR A 183 -16.69 -29.16 -11.77
C THR A 183 -15.65 -29.02 -12.89
N SER A 184 -15.80 -29.83 -13.94
CA SER A 184 -14.89 -29.88 -15.09
C SER A 184 -15.01 -28.63 -15.98
N PRO A 185 -13.98 -28.28 -16.76
CA PRO A 185 -14.03 -27.11 -17.64
C PRO A 185 -15.23 -27.12 -18.60
N GLY A 186 -16.01 -26.04 -18.61
CA GLY A 186 -17.19 -25.89 -19.46
C GLY A 186 -18.47 -26.58 -18.93
N ALA A 187 -18.42 -27.18 -17.75
CA ALA A 187 -19.60 -27.74 -17.07
C ALA A 187 -20.08 -26.84 -15.92
N THR A 188 -21.32 -27.04 -15.50
CA THR A 188 -21.98 -26.31 -14.41
C THR A 188 -21.90 -27.13 -13.12
N ALA A 189 -21.67 -26.45 -11.99
CA ALA A 189 -21.70 -27.08 -10.66
C ALA A 189 -23.13 -27.06 -10.10
N LEU A 190 -23.52 -28.08 -9.34
CA LEU A 190 -24.82 -28.11 -8.67
C LEU A 190 -24.73 -27.42 -7.31
N ASP A 191 -25.66 -26.50 -7.04
CA ASP A 191 -25.76 -25.77 -5.76
C ASP A 191 -26.24 -26.69 -4.61
N GLY A 192 -26.90 -27.82 -4.94
CA GLY A 192 -27.46 -28.75 -3.96
C GLY A 192 -28.88 -28.38 -3.51
N GLU A 193 -29.40 -29.05 -2.49
CA GLU A 193 -30.73 -28.76 -1.94
C GLU A 193 -30.70 -27.50 -1.07
N PRO A 194 -31.73 -26.64 -1.10
CA PRO A 194 -31.78 -25.43 -0.28
C PRO A 194 -31.55 -25.69 1.21
N GLY A 195 -30.61 -24.95 1.80
CA GLY A 195 -30.28 -25.09 3.22
C GLY A 195 -29.36 -26.28 3.52
N SER A 196 -28.72 -26.87 2.52
CA SER A 196 -27.62 -27.84 2.66
C SER A 196 -26.33 -27.28 2.07
N ASN A 197 -25.20 -27.97 2.24
CA ASN A 197 -23.98 -27.60 1.53
C ASN A 197 -24.05 -28.14 0.09
N SER A 198 -23.36 -27.51 -0.85
CA SER A 198 -23.19 -28.05 -2.21
C SER A 198 -22.61 -29.48 -2.15
N PRO A 199 -22.88 -30.34 -3.15
CA PRO A 199 -22.31 -31.69 -3.18
C PRO A 199 -20.78 -31.69 -3.10
N TYR A 200 -20.13 -30.66 -3.67
CA TYR A 200 -18.68 -30.49 -3.62
C TYR A 200 -18.22 -30.16 -2.20
N THR A 201 -18.76 -29.11 -1.61
CA THR A 201 -18.35 -28.65 -0.27
C THR A 201 -18.69 -29.68 0.80
N ALA A 202 -19.86 -30.32 0.73
CA ALA A 202 -20.25 -31.42 1.61
C ALA A 202 -19.25 -32.60 1.56
N SER A 203 -18.67 -32.87 0.39
CA SER A 203 -17.65 -33.90 0.23
C SER A 203 -16.30 -33.45 0.80
N VAL A 204 -15.87 -32.22 0.52
CA VAL A 204 -14.61 -31.64 1.04
C VAL A 204 -14.57 -31.66 2.57
N VAL A 205 -15.59 -31.11 3.23
CA VAL A 205 -15.63 -31.03 4.71
C VAL A 205 -15.80 -32.39 5.39
N ARG A 206 -16.15 -33.43 4.63
CA ARG A 206 -16.19 -34.82 5.10
C ARG A 206 -14.85 -35.52 4.93
N HIS A 207 -14.19 -35.40 3.78
CA HIS A 207 -13.01 -36.21 3.48
C HIS A 207 -11.72 -35.68 4.13
N PHE A 208 -11.48 -34.38 4.16
CA PHE A 208 -10.24 -33.85 4.75
C PHE A 208 -10.11 -34.12 6.26
N PRO A 209 -11.14 -33.89 7.10
CA PRO A 209 -11.03 -34.16 8.54
C PRO A 209 -10.86 -35.64 8.87
N ASN A 210 -11.38 -36.54 8.03
CA ASN A 210 -11.25 -37.98 8.19
C ASN A 210 -9.91 -38.54 7.69
N ASN A 211 -9.16 -37.76 6.90
CA ASN A 211 -7.88 -38.17 6.33
C ASN A 211 -6.80 -37.07 6.53
N PRO A 212 -6.50 -36.63 7.77
CA PRO A 212 -5.65 -35.47 8.02
C PRO A 212 -4.16 -35.69 7.72
N GLU A 213 -3.72 -36.94 7.68
CA GLU A 213 -2.34 -37.37 7.40
C GLU A 213 -2.11 -37.66 5.91
N GLU A 214 -3.16 -37.57 5.08
CA GLU A 214 -3.08 -37.90 3.66
C GLU A 214 -2.75 -36.67 2.81
N ASP A 215 -2.06 -36.91 1.70
CA ASP A 215 -1.77 -35.87 0.72
C ASP A 215 -3.06 -35.33 0.08
N ALA A 216 -3.12 -34.02 -0.13
CA ALA A 216 -4.30 -33.34 -0.64
C ALA A 216 -4.77 -33.88 -2.00
N MET A 217 -3.87 -34.31 -2.89
CA MET A 217 -4.27 -34.89 -4.19
C MET A 217 -4.99 -36.24 -4.02
N THR A 218 -4.55 -37.04 -3.04
CA THR A 218 -5.22 -38.32 -2.70
C THR A 218 -6.64 -38.07 -2.21
N VAL A 219 -6.81 -37.10 -1.31
CA VAL A 219 -8.12 -36.73 -0.75
C VAL A 219 -9.02 -36.16 -1.85
N LEU A 220 -8.49 -35.32 -2.75
CA LEU A 220 -9.25 -34.76 -3.88
C LEU A 220 -9.74 -35.85 -4.86
N ALA A 221 -8.97 -36.92 -5.07
CA ALA A 221 -9.44 -38.04 -5.88
C ALA A 221 -10.65 -38.76 -5.26
N ALA A 222 -10.67 -38.90 -3.93
CA ALA A 222 -11.82 -39.45 -3.20
C ALA A 222 -13.02 -38.51 -3.28
N ILE A 223 -12.81 -37.20 -3.11
CA ILE A 223 -13.84 -36.17 -3.26
C ILE A 223 -14.46 -36.23 -4.66
N ARG A 224 -13.65 -36.33 -5.72
CA ARG A 224 -14.15 -36.45 -7.09
C ARG A 224 -15.06 -37.66 -7.28
N SER A 225 -14.68 -38.83 -6.76
CA SER A 225 -15.50 -40.04 -6.85
C SER A 225 -16.84 -39.90 -6.12
N ASP A 226 -16.82 -39.23 -4.97
CA ASP A 226 -17.97 -39.02 -4.10
C ASP A 226 -18.96 -38.01 -4.71
N VAL A 227 -18.47 -36.86 -5.20
CA VAL A 227 -19.28 -35.86 -5.91
C VAL A 227 -19.90 -36.44 -7.17
N TYR A 228 -19.12 -37.17 -7.97
CA TYR A 228 -19.65 -37.83 -9.16
C TYR A 228 -20.81 -38.77 -8.83
N SER A 229 -20.66 -39.58 -7.78
CA SER A 229 -21.70 -40.51 -7.34
C SER A 229 -22.93 -39.78 -6.77
N ALA A 230 -22.72 -38.76 -5.94
CA ALA A 230 -23.77 -37.99 -5.27
C ALA A 230 -24.62 -37.14 -6.25
N THR A 231 -24.04 -36.75 -7.38
CA THR A 231 -24.70 -35.93 -8.40
C THR A 231 -25.32 -36.75 -9.53
N GLY A 232 -25.52 -38.06 -9.32
CA GLY A 232 -26.08 -38.94 -10.34
C GLY A 232 -25.19 -39.07 -11.57
N ASN A 233 -23.86 -39.00 -11.38
CA ASN A 233 -22.83 -39.10 -12.40
C ASN A 233 -22.78 -37.93 -13.40
N THR A 234 -23.11 -36.71 -12.95
CA THR A 234 -23.16 -35.51 -13.81
C THR A 234 -22.05 -34.50 -13.52
N GLN A 235 -21.70 -34.27 -12.26
CA GLN A 235 -20.68 -33.32 -11.85
C GLN A 235 -19.35 -34.03 -11.59
N VAL A 236 -18.27 -33.57 -12.23
CA VAL A 236 -16.93 -34.13 -12.07
C VAL A 236 -15.97 -33.03 -11.61
N PRO A 237 -15.57 -33.00 -10.33
CA PRO A 237 -14.52 -32.10 -9.86
C PRO A 237 -13.23 -32.24 -10.64
N TRP A 238 -12.48 -31.13 -10.76
CA TRP A 238 -11.26 -31.06 -11.56
C TRP A 238 -10.15 -30.34 -10.81
N GLU A 239 -8.90 -30.75 -11.01
CA GLU A 239 -7.74 -30.14 -10.38
C GLU A 239 -6.59 -29.88 -11.35
N SER A 240 -5.78 -28.88 -11.02
CA SER A 240 -4.54 -28.52 -11.70
C SER A 240 -3.45 -28.26 -10.67
N SER A 241 -2.23 -28.74 -10.92
CA SER A 241 -1.16 -28.74 -9.93
C SER A 241 0.19 -28.41 -10.54
N THR A 242 0.94 -27.56 -9.85
CA THR A 242 2.37 -27.27 -10.03
C THR A 242 3.16 -27.65 -8.78
N LEU A 243 2.61 -28.53 -7.94
CA LEU A 243 3.21 -28.98 -6.69
C LEU A 243 4.53 -29.72 -6.94
N MET A 244 5.60 -29.26 -6.29
CA MET A 244 6.89 -29.95 -6.28
C MET A 244 7.04 -30.89 -5.09
N GLN A 245 6.15 -30.79 -4.10
CA GLN A 245 6.14 -31.56 -2.87
C GLN A 245 4.70 -31.91 -2.49
N LYS A 246 4.53 -32.94 -1.65
CA LYS A 246 3.23 -33.28 -1.07
C LYS A 246 2.71 -32.12 -0.23
N ILE A 247 1.40 -31.93 -0.25
CA ILE A 247 0.71 -30.90 0.54
C ILE A 247 -0.30 -31.57 1.45
N TYR A 248 -0.31 -31.16 2.71
CA TYR A 248 -1.22 -31.62 3.74
C TYR A 248 -2.06 -30.45 4.21
N LEU A 249 -3.37 -30.69 4.37
CA LEU A 249 -4.30 -29.65 4.80
C LEU A 249 -4.29 -29.43 6.32
N ARG A 250 -3.74 -30.37 7.10
CA ARG A 250 -3.56 -30.20 8.54
C ARG A 250 -2.06 -30.05 8.86
N PRO A 251 -1.61 -28.95 9.48
CA PRO A 251 -0.23 -28.80 9.93
C PRO A 251 0.16 -29.84 11.00
N ALA A 252 1.44 -30.21 11.05
CA ALA A 252 1.99 -31.13 12.06
C ALA A 252 1.97 -30.53 13.49
N GLU A 253 1.92 -31.42 14.50
CA GLU A 253 1.50 -31.24 15.91
C GLU A 253 1.80 -29.92 16.67
N ARG A 254 0.85 -29.51 17.53
CA ARG A 254 0.88 -28.30 18.41
C ARG A 254 1.51 -28.52 19.80
N SER A 255 2.28 -29.57 20.00
CA SER A 255 2.92 -29.85 21.30
C SER A 255 4.42 -30.03 21.13
N LEU A 256 5.18 -29.40 22.02
CA LEU A 256 6.63 -29.49 22.02
C LEU A 256 7.11 -30.11 23.33
N ASN A 257 7.95 -31.13 23.22
CA ASN A 257 8.74 -31.63 24.32
C ASN A 257 10.13 -30.97 24.24
N ILE A 258 10.54 -30.28 25.32
CA ILE A 258 11.85 -29.64 25.37
C ILE A 258 12.92 -30.74 25.40
N ALA A 259 13.76 -30.78 24.36
CA ALA A 259 14.86 -31.73 24.26
C ALA A 259 15.93 -31.45 25.32
N ALA A 260 16.64 -32.49 25.78
CA ALA A 260 17.81 -32.31 26.63
C ALA A 260 18.91 -31.62 25.83
N ALA A 261 19.30 -30.41 26.23
CA ALA A 261 20.49 -29.75 25.68
C ALA A 261 21.74 -30.60 26.01
N GLU A 262 22.67 -30.71 25.07
CA GLU A 262 24.03 -31.19 25.42
C GLU A 262 24.61 -30.25 26.47
N PRO A 263 25.32 -30.77 27.49
CA PRO A 263 25.79 -29.96 28.61
C PRO A 263 26.87 -28.98 28.12
N ALA A 264 26.46 -27.79 27.73
CA ALA A 264 27.34 -26.65 27.61
C ALA A 264 27.74 -26.23 29.02
N ALA A 265 29.04 -26.06 29.25
CA ALA A 265 29.58 -25.56 30.50
C ALA A 265 29.23 -24.06 30.64
N THR A 266 28.06 -23.75 31.21
CA THR A 266 27.67 -22.37 31.55
C THR A 266 27.24 -22.26 33.01
N THR A 267 27.68 -21.15 33.61
CA THR A 267 27.40 -20.70 34.99
C THR A 267 25.99 -20.10 35.14
N GLU A 268 24.99 -20.66 34.46
CA GLU A 268 23.61 -20.16 34.54
C GLU A 268 22.92 -20.62 35.84
N PRO A 269 22.10 -19.76 36.48
CA PRO A 269 21.35 -20.14 37.67
C PRO A 269 20.40 -21.31 37.36
N ALA A 270 20.20 -22.19 38.35
CA ALA A 270 19.28 -23.30 38.22
C ALA A 270 17.87 -22.80 37.83
N PRO A 271 17.21 -23.41 36.83
CA PRO A 271 15.89 -22.99 36.38
C PRO A 271 14.84 -23.05 37.50
N ALA A 272 13.93 -22.08 37.51
CA ALA A 272 12.88 -21.95 38.52
C ALA A 272 11.90 -23.15 38.47
N SER A 273 11.25 -23.46 39.59
CA SER A 273 10.23 -24.51 39.63
C SER A 273 8.96 -24.07 38.90
N LEU A 274 8.25 -25.00 38.25
CA LEU A 274 6.92 -24.73 37.65
C LEU A 274 5.92 -24.17 38.67
N ASP A 275 6.05 -24.45 39.96
CA ASP A 275 5.16 -23.88 40.99
C ASP A 275 5.40 -22.39 41.25
N GLN A 276 6.51 -21.84 40.76
CA GLN A 276 6.87 -20.44 40.92
C GLN A 276 6.35 -19.57 39.77
N ILE A 277 5.84 -20.18 38.68
CA ILE A 277 5.27 -19.40 37.58
C ILE A 277 3.95 -18.76 38.02
N PRO A 278 3.75 -17.45 37.77
CA PRO A 278 2.46 -16.81 37.97
C PRO A 278 1.37 -17.49 37.15
N ALA A 279 0.15 -17.60 37.70
CA ALA A 279 -1.02 -18.09 36.96
C ALA A 279 -1.39 -17.16 35.79
N GLU A 280 -1.05 -15.87 35.90
CA GLU A 280 -1.23 -14.86 34.86
C GLU A 280 0.07 -14.11 34.59
N LEU A 281 0.49 -14.07 33.33
CA LEU A 281 1.59 -13.27 32.82
C LEU A 281 1.01 -12.15 31.96
N SER A 282 1.17 -10.90 32.39
CA SER A 282 0.73 -9.72 31.62
C SER A 282 1.91 -9.09 30.91
N LEU A 283 1.95 -9.20 29.58
CA LEU A 283 3.04 -8.73 28.75
C LEU A 283 2.64 -7.45 28.02
N LYS A 284 3.45 -6.41 28.19
CA LYS A 284 3.35 -5.16 27.43
C LYS A 284 4.49 -5.09 26.44
N VAL A 285 4.15 -5.16 25.15
CA VAL A 285 5.15 -5.25 24.08
C VAL A 285 4.84 -4.23 22.98
N PRO A 286 5.83 -3.78 22.20
CA PRO A 286 5.55 -3.00 21.01
C PRO A 286 4.68 -3.80 20.02
N LEU A 287 3.74 -3.15 19.34
CA LEU A 287 3.01 -3.76 18.24
C LEU A 287 4.00 -4.08 17.13
N GLY A 288 4.03 -5.34 16.75
CA GLY A 288 4.91 -5.87 15.73
C GLY A 288 4.21 -6.95 14.92
N ARG A 289 4.84 -7.35 13.82
CA ARG A 289 4.31 -8.42 12.94
C ARG A 289 4.59 -9.81 13.49
N ALA A 290 5.66 -9.95 14.27
CA ALA A 290 6.04 -11.18 14.95
C ALA A 290 6.66 -10.81 16.29
N LEU A 291 6.16 -11.42 17.36
CA LEU A 291 6.58 -11.21 18.72
C LEU A 291 7.14 -12.52 19.26
N GLU A 292 8.34 -12.50 19.82
CA GLU A 292 8.92 -13.63 20.54
C GLU A 292 8.61 -13.50 22.03
N LEU A 293 7.86 -14.47 22.54
CA LEU A 293 7.32 -14.48 23.90
C LEU A 293 8.01 -15.52 24.79
N ALA A 294 8.85 -16.41 24.22
CA ALA A 294 9.55 -17.44 24.98
C ALA A 294 10.40 -16.91 26.14
N PRO A 295 11.08 -15.73 26.05
CA PRO A 295 11.88 -15.22 27.17
C PRO A 295 11.11 -15.10 28.50
N GLU A 296 9.79 -14.93 28.46
CA GLU A 296 8.95 -14.76 29.66
C GLU A 296 8.66 -16.08 30.39
N ILE A 297 8.67 -17.20 29.66
CA ILE A 297 8.40 -18.54 30.20
C ILE A 297 9.66 -19.40 30.32
N SER A 298 10.70 -19.10 29.54
CA SER A 298 11.96 -19.84 29.52
C SER A 298 12.58 -20.07 30.91
N PRO A 299 12.55 -19.11 31.86
CA PRO A 299 13.09 -19.33 33.22
C PRO A 299 12.42 -20.48 34.01
N TYR A 300 11.21 -20.90 33.63
CA TYR A 300 10.42 -21.93 34.30
C TYR A 300 10.39 -23.26 33.53
N VAL A 301 10.98 -23.30 32.34
CA VAL A 301 10.92 -24.45 31.43
C VAL A 301 12.27 -25.16 31.41
N GLN A 302 12.26 -26.49 31.51
CA GLN A 302 13.48 -27.32 31.55
C GLN A 302 13.38 -28.49 30.57
N ALA A 303 14.48 -29.24 30.41
CA ALA A 303 14.46 -30.48 29.66
C ALA A 303 13.39 -31.45 30.20
N GLY A 304 12.55 -31.99 29.31
CA GLY A 304 11.42 -32.84 29.69
C GLY A 304 10.14 -32.10 30.08
N THR A 305 10.13 -30.76 30.15
CA THR A 305 8.89 -30.00 30.24
C THR A 305 8.14 -30.08 28.91
N LYS A 306 6.88 -30.50 28.95
CA LYS A 306 5.96 -30.45 27.82
C LYS A 306 5.21 -29.12 27.84
N VAL A 307 5.29 -28.37 26.75
CA VAL A 307 4.55 -27.11 26.56
C VAL A 307 3.48 -27.34 25.50
N SER A 308 2.26 -26.92 25.79
CA SER A 308 1.12 -27.01 24.86
C SER A 308 0.23 -25.78 24.97
N ILE A 309 -0.34 -25.36 23.85
CA ILE A 309 -1.33 -24.28 23.79
C ILE A 309 -2.71 -24.90 23.97
N VAL A 310 -3.39 -24.59 25.08
CA VAL A 310 -4.72 -25.16 25.42
C VAL A 310 -5.86 -24.23 25.06
N GLU A 311 -5.62 -22.92 25.06
CA GLU A 311 -6.54 -21.90 24.54
C GLU A 311 -5.75 -21.01 23.57
N THR A 312 -6.19 -20.98 22.31
CA THR A 312 -5.55 -20.18 21.26
C THR A 312 -6.01 -18.72 21.33
N PRO A 313 -5.15 -17.76 20.96
CA PRO A 313 -5.56 -16.37 20.82
C PRO A 313 -6.67 -16.18 19.79
N SER A 314 -7.45 -15.12 20.00
CA SER A 314 -8.59 -14.76 19.14
C SER A 314 -8.25 -13.67 18.13
N ALA A 315 -7.23 -12.86 18.40
CA ALA A 315 -6.84 -11.71 17.59
C ALA A 315 -5.46 -11.89 16.95
N GLY A 316 -4.92 -13.10 16.96
CA GLY A 316 -3.60 -13.41 16.44
C GLY A 316 -3.33 -14.90 16.48
N VAL A 317 -2.09 -15.26 16.22
CA VAL A 317 -1.71 -16.64 15.94
C VAL A 317 -0.39 -16.96 16.58
N THR A 318 -0.32 -18.14 17.17
CA THR A 318 0.82 -18.60 17.95
C THR A 318 1.51 -19.78 17.29
N SER A 319 2.83 -19.82 17.38
CA SER A 319 3.63 -20.99 17.00
C SER A 319 4.56 -21.36 18.15
N LEU A 320 4.65 -22.67 18.41
CA LEU A 320 5.49 -23.25 19.46
C LEU A 320 6.49 -24.20 18.81
N ARG A 321 7.80 -23.98 19.02
CA ARG A 321 8.87 -24.73 18.34
C ARG A 321 10.08 -24.96 19.25
N SER A 322 10.86 -25.99 18.90
CA SER A 322 12.25 -26.09 19.35
C SER A 322 13.08 -25.16 18.47
N GLY A 323 13.63 -24.10 19.05
CA GLY A 323 14.54 -23.16 18.42
C GLY A 323 15.90 -23.78 18.08
N GLU A 324 16.73 -23.00 17.38
CA GLU A 324 18.13 -23.37 17.08
C GLU A 324 18.90 -23.61 18.40
N GLY A 325 19.43 -24.81 18.59
CA GLY A 325 20.20 -25.16 19.80
C GLY A 325 19.37 -25.60 21.03
N SER A 326 18.16 -26.16 20.84
CA SER A 326 17.31 -26.72 21.91
C SER A 326 16.58 -25.71 22.82
N ALA A 327 16.61 -24.42 22.50
CA ALA A 327 15.86 -23.38 23.21
C ALA A 327 14.37 -23.36 22.81
N LEU A 328 13.47 -23.00 23.72
CA LEU A 328 12.04 -22.83 23.41
C LEU A 328 11.82 -21.56 22.54
N SER A 329 10.99 -21.63 21.51
CA SER A 329 10.44 -20.45 20.82
C SER A 329 8.92 -20.47 20.89
N LEU A 330 8.34 -19.33 21.31
CA LEU A 330 6.91 -19.08 21.39
C LEU A 330 6.65 -17.76 20.64
N SER A 331 6.31 -17.87 19.37
CA SER A 331 6.01 -16.69 18.56
C SER A 331 4.52 -16.38 18.56
N TYR A 332 4.19 -15.10 18.51
CA TYR A 332 2.85 -14.58 18.31
C TYR A 332 2.85 -13.56 17.16
N ALA A 333 1.92 -13.67 16.21
CA ALA A 333 1.61 -12.57 15.28
C ALA A 333 0.18 -12.10 15.47
N PRO A 334 -0.04 -10.78 15.63
CA PRO A 334 -1.39 -10.23 15.62
C PRO A 334 -1.99 -10.31 14.22
N LYS A 335 -3.31 -10.47 14.15
CA LYS A 335 -4.10 -10.27 12.93
C LYS A 335 -4.15 -8.77 12.64
N LEU A 336 -3.40 -8.34 11.65
CA LEU A 336 -3.31 -6.93 11.25
C LEU A 336 -4.42 -6.55 10.25
N SER A 337 -4.78 -5.28 10.26
CA SER A 337 -5.68 -4.62 9.31
C SER A 337 -5.06 -3.29 8.91
N GLU A 338 -5.32 -2.83 7.69
CA GLU A 338 -4.90 -1.48 7.29
C GLU A 338 -5.88 -0.42 7.80
N LEU A 339 -5.38 0.43 8.69
CA LEU A 339 -6.16 1.46 9.35
C LEU A 339 -5.44 2.81 9.25
N PRO A 340 -6.15 3.88 8.90
CA PRO A 340 -5.62 5.23 9.04
C PRO A 340 -5.24 5.47 10.50
N ALA A 341 -4.02 5.96 10.75
CA ALA A 341 -3.52 6.30 12.07
C ALA A 341 -4.12 7.64 12.55
N ARG A 342 -5.44 7.66 12.75
CA ARG A 342 -6.21 8.75 13.38
C ARG A 342 -6.45 8.42 14.86
N LYS A 343 -6.81 9.44 15.66
CA LYS A 343 -6.69 9.50 17.14
C LYS A 343 -7.08 8.24 17.94
N ASP A 344 -7.95 7.37 17.44
CA ASP A 344 -8.49 6.22 18.19
C ASP A 344 -8.21 4.84 17.52
N GLY A 345 -7.61 4.83 16.32
CA GLY A 345 -7.62 3.70 15.38
C GLY A 345 -6.56 2.62 15.58
N GLY A 346 -6.34 2.11 16.80
CA GLY A 346 -5.55 0.88 16.99
C GLY A 346 -4.15 1.04 17.58
N GLN A 347 -3.97 2.05 18.42
CA GLN A 347 -2.74 2.23 19.20
C GLN A 347 -2.44 1.06 20.14
N VAL A 348 -3.48 0.39 20.64
CA VAL A 348 -3.33 -0.75 21.55
C VAL A 348 -4.13 -1.93 21.02
N ARG A 349 -3.49 -3.10 20.95
CA ARG A 349 -4.13 -4.39 20.65
C ARG A 349 -4.00 -5.29 21.86
N LYS A 350 -5.06 -6.01 22.18
CA LYS A 350 -5.09 -6.95 23.29
C LYS A 350 -5.45 -8.33 22.79
N ASP A 351 -4.81 -9.33 23.37
CA ASP A 351 -5.12 -10.72 23.11
C ASP A 351 -4.76 -11.57 24.32
N ARG A 352 -5.18 -12.83 24.31
CA ARG A 352 -4.95 -13.76 25.42
C ARG A 352 -4.76 -15.16 24.88
N MET A 353 -3.87 -15.91 25.52
CA MET A 353 -3.73 -17.35 25.29
C MET A 353 -3.53 -18.07 26.62
N VAL A 354 -3.77 -19.39 26.63
CA VAL A 354 -3.46 -20.23 27.79
C VAL A 354 -2.47 -21.30 27.38
N LEU A 355 -1.33 -21.31 28.08
CA LEU A 355 -0.29 -22.31 27.94
C LEU A 355 -0.41 -23.33 29.07
N ARG A 356 -0.29 -24.61 28.73
CA ARG A 356 -0.13 -25.70 29.70
C ARG A 356 1.32 -26.15 29.72
N LEU A 357 1.94 -26.06 30.89
CA LEU A 357 3.27 -26.54 31.19
C LEU A 357 3.15 -27.79 32.07
N ALA A 358 3.73 -28.91 31.62
CA ALA A 358 3.71 -30.16 32.36
C ALA A 358 5.14 -30.70 32.54
N GLN A 359 5.53 -31.01 33.77
CA GLN A 359 6.82 -31.61 34.12
C GLN A 359 6.61 -32.63 35.25
N ALA A 360 6.97 -33.90 34.99
CA ALA A 360 6.67 -35.01 35.91
C ALA A 360 5.18 -35.00 36.32
N ASP A 361 4.88 -34.90 37.62
CA ASP A 361 3.50 -34.87 38.15
C ASP A 361 2.92 -33.45 38.28
N THR A 362 3.71 -32.41 37.97
CA THR A 362 3.28 -31.01 38.10
C THR A 362 2.72 -30.52 36.76
N VAL A 363 1.48 -30.05 36.77
CA VAL A 363 0.82 -29.41 35.61
C VAL A 363 0.35 -28.02 36.02
N ARG A 364 0.71 -27.02 35.22
CA ARG A 364 0.29 -25.62 35.42
C ARG A 364 -0.25 -25.04 34.12
N ASP A 365 -1.44 -24.46 34.21
CA ASP A 365 -2.02 -23.63 33.15
C ASP A 365 -1.71 -22.16 33.47
N VAL A 366 -1.11 -21.48 32.50
CA VAL A 366 -0.64 -20.09 32.60
C VAL A 366 -1.36 -19.28 31.55
N THR A 367 -2.12 -18.28 32.01
CA THR A 367 -2.75 -17.30 31.14
C THR A 367 -1.72 -16.24 30.75
N VAL A 368 -1.49 -16.06 29.45
CA VAL A 368 -0.66 -14.98 28.91
C VAL A 368 -1.58 -13.91 28.35
N ASN A 369 -1.60 -12.74 28.99
CA ASN A 369 -2.32 -11.55 28.54
C ASN A 369 -1.37 -10.64 27.77
N LEU A 370 -1.69 -10.34 26.52
CA LEU A 370 -0.88 -9.49 25.65
C LEU A 370 -1.52 -8.10 25.54
N GLU A 371 -0.72 -7.06 25.76
CA GLU A 371 -1.04 -5.67 25.45
C GLU A 371 0.05 -5.13 24.50
N MET A 372 -0.28 -5.05 23.22
CA MET A 372 0.62 -4.62 22.15
C MET A 372 0.39 -3.15 21.84
N ILE A 373 1.43 -2.33 21.88
CA ILE A 373 1.33 -0.87 21.75
C ILE A 373 2.07 -0.39 20.50
N ALA A 374 1.35 0.24 19.58
CA ALA A 374 1.94 0.85 18.39
C ALA A 374 2.98 1.91 18.78
N ARG A 375 4.14 1.90 18.11
CA ARG A 375 5.14 2.95 18.32
C ARG A 375 4.61 4.25 17.72
N GLN A 376 5.05 5.38 18.26
CA GLN A 376 4.68 6.68 17.69
C GLN A 376 5.19 6.83 16.25
N CYS A 377 6.33 6.23 15.91
CA CYS A 377 6.81 6.18 14.52
C CYS A 377 5.83 5.46 13.57
N ASP A 378 5.25 4.32 14.00
CA ASP A 378 4.26 3.59 13.20
C ASP A 378 2.97 4.44 13.00
N LEU A 379 2.59 5.24 14.00
CA LEU A 379 1.40 6.11 13.95
C LEU A 379 1.60 7.37 13.11
N GLU A 380 2.79 7.97 13.15
CA GLU A 380 3.07 9.23 12.45
C GLU A 380 3.56 8.99 11.02
N ALA A 381 4.28 7.90 10.77
CA ALA A 381 4.99 7.66 9.52
C ALA A 381 4.78 6.26 8.92
N GLY A 382 3.82 5.48 9.40
CA GLY A 382 3.39 4.25 8.73
C GLY A 382 2.87 4.51 7.31
N ASP A 383 3.07 3.56 6.40
CA ASP A 383 2.72 3.69 4.97
C ASP A 383 1.60 2.72 4.57
N LEU A 384 0.77 3.15 3.62
CA LEU A 384 -0.32 2.33 3.10
C LEU A 384 0.25 1.26 2.15
N LEU A 385 -0.34 0.05 2.14
CA LEU A 385 0.14 -1.09 1.35
C LEU A 385 1.60 -1.49 1.65
N ASP A 386 2.09 -1.20 2.86
CA ASP A 386 3.39 -1.68 3.31
C ASP A 386 3.31 -3.15 3.74
N PRO A 387 3.87 -4.11 2.96
CA PRO A 387 3.76 -5.53 3.29
C PRO A 387 4.51 -5.92 4.56
N GLN A 388 5.37 -5.04 5.08
CA GLN A 388 6.15 -5.22 6.31
C GLN A 388 5.80 -4.19 7.38
N GLY A 389 4.73 -3.41 7.16
CA GLY A 389 4.15 -2.50 8.13
C GLY A 389 3.25 -3.22 9.15
N VAL A 390 2.88 -2.49 10.21
CA VAL A 390 1.97 -2.97 11.28
C VAL A 390 0.50 -2.63 11.02
N GLY A 391 0.15 -2.32 9.76
CA GLY A 391 -1.22 -1.99 9.35
C GLY A 391 -1.70 -0.59 9.78
N LEU A 392 -0.82 0.26 10.29
CA LEU A 392 -1.13 1.66 10.59
C LEU A 392 -0.49 2.54 9.52
N PHE A 393 -1.24 3.49 8.96
CA PHE A 393 -0.73 4.35 7.91
C PHE A 393 -1.19 5.80 8.01
N ARG A 394 -0.37 6.68 7.44
CA ARG A 394 -0.74 8.04 7.07
C ARG A 394 -0.36 8.30 5.62
N PHE A 395 -1.26 8.95 4.89
CA PHE A 395 -0.90 9.48 3.58
C PHE A 395 0.20 10.52 3.73
N PRO A 396 1.05 10.73 2.70
CA PRO A 396 2.10 11.73 2.76
C PRO A 396 1.60 13.09 3.29
N ASN A 397 0.49 13.61 2.75
CA ASN A 397 -0.10 14.89 3.15
C ASN A 397 -0.63 14.93 4.61
N GLU A 398 -0.77 13.80 5.30
CA GLU A 398 -1.23 13.71 6.69
C GLU A 398 -0.09 13.61 7.73
N ILE A 399 1.17 13.46 7.27
CA ILE A 399 2.33 13.29 8.16
C ILE A 399 2.70 14.63 8.83
N ASP A 400 2.73 14.68 10.15
CA ASP A 400 3.45 15.72 10.89
C ASP A 400 4.94 15.39 10.86
N LEU A 401 5.67 16.03 9.96
CA LEU A 401 7.04 15.67 9.64
C LEU A 401 8.01 15.77 10.83
N LYS A 402 7.80 16.73 11.74
CA LYS A 402 8.69 16.95 12.89
C LYS A 402 8.39 15.94 14.00
N ALA A 403 7.12 15.71 14.27
CA ALA A 403 6.70 14.68 15.21
C ALA A 403 7.15 13.28 14.72
N ALA A 404 6.95 13.00 13.43
CA ALA A 404 7.37 11.77 12.77
C ALA A 404 8.88 11.55 12.86
N GLU A 405 9.71 12.55 12.52
CA GLU A 405 11.18 12.40 12.62
C GLU A 405 11.60 12.10 14.05
N THR A 406 11.09 12.86 15.03
CA THR A 406 11.44 12.68 16.44
C THR A 406 11.10 11.26 16.90
N ALA A 407 9.87 10.83 16.66
CA ALA A 407 9.40 9.50 17.03
C ALA A 407 10.15 8.37 16.31
N CYS A 408 10.50 8.56 15.04
CA CYS A 408 11.19 7.54 14.26
C CYS A 408 12.68 7.43 14.58
N ARG A 409 13.36 8.52 14.93
CA ARG A 409 14.74 8.44 15.44
C ARG A 409 14.79 7.67 16.75
N GLU A 410 13.90 7.98 17.71
CA GLU A 410 13.79 7.24 18.96
C GLU A 410 13.49 5.75 18.72
N ALA A 411 12.60 5.44 17.78
CA ALA A 411 12.26 4.06 17.44
C ALA A 411 13.42 3.30 16.79
N VAL A 412 14.17 3.95 15.88
CA VAL A 412 15.37 3.37 15.25
C VAL A 412 16.47 3.13 16.29
N ASP A 413 16.68 4.05 17.22
CA ASP A 413 17.67 3.88 18.30
C ASP A 413 17.31 2.70 19.21
N ALA A 414 16.02 2.50 19.48
CA ALA A 414 15.53 1.40 20.31
C ALA A 414 15.55 0.04 19.59
N ALA A 415 15.37 0.02 18.26
CA ALA A 415 15.28 -1.21 17.46
C ALA A 415 15.94 -1.04 16.07
N PRO A 416 17.28 -0.92 16.01
CA PRO A 416 18.01 -0.56 14.79
C PRO A 416 17.96 -1.64 13.69
N ASP A 417 17.58 -2.87 14.05
CA ASP A 417 17.48 -4.01 13.14
C ASP A 417 16.12 -4.13 12.42
N LEU A 418 15.17 -3.26 12.73
CA LEU A 418 13.84 -3.25 12.09
C LEU A 418 13.85 -2.32 10.87
N GLY A 419 13.96 -2.91 9.67
CA GLY A 419 14.02 -2.15 8.41
C GLY A 419 12.86 -1.18 8.19
N ARG A 420 11.66 -1.50 8.68
CA ARG A 420 10.50 -0.60 8.53
C ARG A 420 10.67 0.73 9.26
N LEU A 421 11.37 0.75 10.41
CA LEU A 421 11.53 1.99 11.19
C LEU A 421 12.48 2.95 10.47
N HIS A 422 13.51 2.41 9.81
CA HIS A 422 14.37 3.18 8.92
C HIS A 422 13.60 3.70 7.69
N TYR A 423 12.72 2.88 7.12
CA TYR A 423 11.85 3.32 6.03
C TYR A 423 10.91 4.46 6.45
N GLN A 424 10.24 4.33 7.59
CA GLN A 424 9.35 5.36 8.15
C GLN A 424 10.12 6.65 8.47
N LEU A 425 11.33 6.55 9.04
CA LEU A 425 12.24 7.69 9.22
C LEU A 425 12.57 8.36 7.89
N GLY A 426 12.90 7.58 6.86
CA GLY A 426 13.16 8.08 5.51
C GLY A 426 11.98 8.86 4.93
N ARG A 427 10.73 8.40 5.12
CA ARG A 427 9.52 9.14 4.71
C ARG A 427 9.42 10.51 5.39
N ALA A 428 9.65 10.57 6.71
CA ALA A 428 9.62 11.82 7.46
C ALA A 428 10.70 12.80 6.98
N LEU A 429 11.93 12.32 6.76
CA LEU A 429 13.04 13.13 6.27
C LEU A 429 12.83 13.61 4.82
N GLN A 430 12.31 12.74 3.96
CA GLN A 430 11.98 13.08 2.57
C GLN A 430 10.93 14.20 2.52
N GLY A 431 9.87 14.11 3.33
CA GLY A 431 8.85 15.15 3.38
C GLY A 431 9.37 16.50 3.88
N GLN A 432 10.45 16.51 4.68
CA GLN A 432 11.15 17.75 5.08
C GLN A 432 12.13 18.27 4.02
N GLY A 433 12.32 17.57 2.90
CA GLY A 433 13.32 17.90 1.88
C GLY A 433 14.76 17.52 2.26
N ARG A 434 14.97 16.76 3.34
CA ARG A 434 16.30 16.30 3.80
C ARG A 434 16.72 15.03 3.05
N LEU A 435 16.86 15.15 1.74
CA LEU A 435 16.98 14.01 0.82
C LEU A 435 18.22 13.14 1.06
N ILE A 436 19.33 13.70 1.54
CA ILE A 436 20.56 12.94 1.84
C ILE A 436 20.30 11.96 2.97
N GLU A 437 19.79 12.45 4.11
CA GLU A 437 19.49 11.60 5.26
C GLU A 437 18.32 10.64 4.97
N ALA A 438 17.34 11.08 4.19
CA ALA A 438 16.25 10.21 3.73
C ALA A 438 16.80 9.04 2.90
N TYR A 439 17.72 9.33 1.97
CA TYR A 439 18.38 8.31 1.15
C TYR A 439 19.17 7.31 2.00
N GLU A 440 19.94 7.80 3.00
CA GLU A 440 20.68 6.93 3.93
C GLU A 440 19.73 6.02 4.73
N ALA A 441 18.63 6.57 5.25
CA ALA A 441 17.62 5.78 5.97
C ALA A 441 16.95 4.74 5.06
N PHE A 442 16.62 5.10 3.81
CA PHE A 442 16.05 4.15 2.86
C PHE A 442 17.04 3.07 2.42
N GLU A 443 18.32 3.40 2.16
CA GLU A 443 19.36 2.40 1.87
C GLU A 443 19.53 1.46 3.08
N LYS A 444 19.50 1.98 4.31
CA LYS A 444 19.55 1.13 5.49
C LYS A 444 18.35 0.18 5.58
N ALA A 445 17.16 0.67 5.26
CA ALA A 445 15.97 -0.17 5.17
C ALA A 445 16.10 -1.23 4.07
N VAL A 446 16.69 -0.91 2.91
CA VAL A 446 17.01 -1.87 1.83
C VAL A 446 18.00 -2.94 2.29
N GLU A 447 19.07 -2.57 2.99
CA GLU A 447 20.03 -3.53 3.59
C GLU A 447 19.34 -4.51 4.56
N LEU A 448 18.34 -4.01 5.29
CA LEU A 448 17.54 -4.79 6.22
C LEU A 448 16.39 -5.55 5.55
N GLY A 449 16.28 -5.53 4.22
CA GLY A 449 15.29 -6.27 3.44
C GLY A 449 13.89 -5.64 3.43
N HIS A 450 13.77 -4.34 3.65
CA HIS A 450 12.47 -3.65 3.61
C HIS A 450 11.97 -3.43 2.17
N ILE A 451 10.86 -4.06 1.82
CA ILE A 451 10.29 -4.14 0.47
C ILE A 451 9.95 -2.75 -0.08
N ARG A 452 9.27 -1.90 0.71
CA ARG A 452 8.90 -0.54 0.28
C ARG A 452 10.11 0.36 0.03
N ALA A 453 11.24 0.07 0.69
CA ALA A 453 12.44 0.89 0.57
C ALA A 453 13.09 0.77 -0.82
N TYR A 454 12.88 -0.36 -1.53
CA TYR A 454 13.34 -0.51 -2.91
C TYR A 454 12.77 0.59 -3.82
N ASN A 455 11.46 0.84 -3.76
CA ASN A 455 10.83 1.90 -4.51
C ASN A 455 11.31 3.30 -4.07
N ALA A 456 11.47 3.53 -2.77
CA ALA A 456 11.91 4.84 -2.25
C ALA A 456 13.31 5.21 -2.75
N VAL A 457 14.27 4.29 -2.64
CA VAL A 457 15.63 4.47 -3.18
C VAL A 457 15.59 4.63 -4.70
N ALA A 458 14.85 3.76 -5.41
CA ALA A 458 14.73 3.81 -6.86
C ALA A 458 14.17 5.17 -7.35
N TYR A 459 13.15 5.69 -6.67
CA TYR A 459 12.57 7.00 -6.95
C TYR A 459 13.61 8.11 -6.84
N LEU A 460 14.40 8.16 -5.76
CA LEU A 460 15.44 9.18 -5.58
C LEU A 460 16.53 9.12 -6.66
N HIS A 461 16.83 7.93 -7.20
CA HIS A 461 17.77 7.80 -8.31
C HIS A 461 17.25 8.35 -9.64
N VAL A 462 15.94 8.38 -9.88
CA VAL A 462 15.39 8.73 -11.21
C VAL A 462 14.49 9.95 -11.24
N THR A 463 14.07 10.45 -10.08
CA THR A 463 13.20 11.62 -10.00
C THR A 463 13.95 12.86 -10.54
N PRO A 464 13.29 13.69 -11.36
CA PRO A 464 13.84 14.98 -11.77
C PRO A 464 13.86 15.99 -10.62
N ASN A 465 13.14 15.73 -9.51
CA ASN A 465 13.01 16.64 -8.37
C ASN A 465 14.25 16.68 -7.46
N VAL A 466 15.23 15.79 -7.68
CA VAL A 466 16.53 15.87 -7.01
C VAL A 466 17.43 16.78 -7.82
N ASP A 467 17.80 17.92 -7.24
CA ASP A 467 18.87 18.76 -7.74
C ASP A 467 20.23 18.08 -7.47
N ARG A 468 20.80 17.49 -8.52
CA ARG A 468 22.02 16.66 -8.44
C ARG A 468 23.31 17.49 -8.39
N GLU A 469 23.22 18.81 -8.54
CA GLU A 469 24.37 19.70 -8.32
C GLU A 469 24.64 19.91 -6.83
N THR A 470 23.59 19.83 -6.01
CA THR A 470 23.65 20.11 -4.57
C THR A 470 23.41 18.86 -3.70
N VAL A 471 22.65 17.88 -4.20
CA VAL A 471 22.36 16.62 -3.52
C VAL A 471 23.16 15.48 -4.17
N PRO A 472 24.09 14.82 -3.45
CA PRO A 472 25.01 13.81 -4.00
C PRO A 472 24.36 12.43 -4.22
N ILE A 473 23.11 12.40 -4.73
CA ILE A 473 22.42 11.17 -5.12
C ILE A 473 22.48 11.05 -6.65
N PRO A 474 23.26 10.09 -7.20
CA PRO A 474 23.48 10.03 -8.64
C PRO A 474 22.22 9.63 -9.41
N TYR A 475 22.04 10.18 -10.62
CA TYR A 475 21.05 9.66 -11.56
C TYR A 475 21.44 8.25 -11.98
N ASN A 476 20.66 7.23 -11.60
CA ASN A 476 20.99 5.84 -11.88
C ASN A 476 19.72 5.02 -12.22
N PRO A 477 19.28 5.03 -13.50
CA PRO A 477 18.08 4.30 -13.91
C PRO A 477 18.25 2.78 -13.83
N ASP A 478 19.46 2.24 -14.04
CA ASP A 478 19.69 0.80 -13.99
C ASP A 478 19.56 0.26 -12.56
N LYS A 479 20.13 0.97 -11.57
CA LYS A 479 19.93 0.66 -10.15
C LYS A 479 18.46 0.76 -9.77
N ALA A 480 17.76 1.81 -10.22
CA ALA A 480 16.33 1.97 -9.95
C ALA A 480 15.49 0.83 -10.54
N PHE A 481 15.78 0.39 -11.76
CA PHE A 481 15.05 -0.73 -12.38
C PHE A 481 15.30 -2.04 -11.65
N ALA A 482 16.54 -2.34 -11.28
CA ALA A 482 16.87 -3.53 -10.50
C ALA A 482 16.16 -3.55 -9.13
N LEU A 483 16.05 -2.39 -8.48
CA LEU A 483 15.31 -2.25 -7.22
C LEU A 483 13.80 -2.44 -7.42
N TRP A 484 13.21 -1.85 -8.46
CA TRP A 484 11.79 -2.08 -8.76
C TRP A 484 11.51 -3.53 -9.13
N ASP A 485 12.38 -4.20 -9.88
CA ASP A 485 12.19 -5.62 -10.20
C ASP A 485 12.20 -6.48 -8.92
N LYS A 486 13.12 -6.22 -7.97
CA LYS A 486 13.07 -6.84 -6.62
C LYS A 486 11.78 -6.53 -5.86
N GLY A 487 11.31 -5.29 -5.90
CA GLY A 487 10.04 -4.90 -5.30
C GLY A 487 8.85 -5.62 -5.92
N ILE A 488 8.83 -5.75 -7.25
CA ILE A 488 7.76 -6.46 -7.99
C ILE A 488 7.76 -7.95 -7.65
N GLU A 489 8.94 -8.58 -7.56
CA GLU A 489 9.10 -9.98 -7.12
C GLU A 489 8.58 -10.17 -5.68
N ALA A 490 8.84 -9.20 -4.80
CA ALA A 490 8.35 -9.19 -3.42
C ALA A 490 6.89 -8.69 -3.26
N GLY A 491 6.19 -8.39 -4.35
CA GLY A 491 4.79 -7.98 -4.34
C GLY A 491 4.52 -6.49 -4.00
N ASP A 492 5.50 -5.59 -4.10
CA ASP A 492 5.35 -4.15 -3.83
C ASP A 492 4.50 -3.43 -4.91
N PRO A 493 3.30 -2.92 -4.58
CA PRO A 493 2.45 -2.24 -5.54
C PRO A 493 3.04 -0.92 -6.07
N PHE A 494 3.90 -0.25 -5.30
CA PHE A 494 4.51 1.00 -5.76
C PHE A 494 5.65 0.74 -6.74
N SER A 495 6.43 -0.32 -6.55
CA SER A 495 7.42 -0.75 -7.56
C SER A 495 6.72 -1.16 -8.86
N MET A 496 5.60 -1.89 -8.78
CA MET A 496 4.74 -2.18 -9.93
C MET A 496 4.25 -0.89 -10.60
N HIS A 497 3.75 0.08 -9.82
CA HIS A 497 3.33 1.38 -10.34
C HIS A 497 4.46 2.12 -11.06
N ALA A 498 5.61 2.28 -10.41
CA ALA A 498 6.68 3.12 -10.91
C ALA A 498 7.30 2.55 -12.18
N ARG A 499 7.55 1.23 -12.20
CA ARG A 499 8.02 0.51 -13.39
C ARG A 499 6.95 0.49 -14.48
N GLY A 500 5.70 0.20 -14.11
CA GLY A 500 4.56 0.11 -15.01
C GLY A 500 4.26 1.42 -15.74
N LYS A 501 4.17 2.53 -14.99
CA LYS A 501 4.01 3.89 -15.52
C LYS A 501 5.11 4.24 -16.51
N ARG A 502 6.36 3.92 -16.18
CA ARG A 502 7.49 4.21 -17.08
C ARG A 502 7.38 3.43 -18.38
N LEU A 503 7.15 2.12 -18.30
CA LEU A 503 6.99 1.26 -19.49
C LEU A 503 5.81 1.74 -20.35
N LEU A 504 4.67 2.03 -19.74
CA LEU A 504 3.48 2.49 -20.44
C LEU A 504 3.69 3.83 -21.16
N ARG A 505 4.29 4.83 -20.48
CA ARG A 505 4.45 6.19 -21.01
C ARG A 505 5.67 6.39 -21.92
N LYS A 506 6.76 5.66 -21.68
CA LYS A 506 8.08 5.95 -22.30
C LYS A 506 8.55 4.89 -23.29
N SER A 507 7.99 3.68 -23.26
CA SER A 507 8.36 2.67 -24.25
C SER A 507 7.77 2.99 -25.63
N SER A 508 8.51 2.61 -26.67
CA SER A 508 8.04 2.60 -28.06
C SER A 508 7.53 1.24 -28.53
N THR A 509 7.75 0.15 -27.78
CA THR A 509 7.33 -1.19 -28.22
C THR A 509 5.98 -1.58 -27.63
N PRO A 510 5.08 -2.21 -28.40
CA PRO A 510 3.81 -2.71 -27.89
C PRO A 510 3.97 -3.65 -26.69
N GLU A 511 4.98 -4.52 -26.71
CA GLU A 511 5.21 -5.55 -25.69
C GLU A 511 5.61 -4.94 -24.33
N GLU A 512 6.43 -3.90 -24.32
CA GLU A 512 6.80 -3.22 -23.08
C GLU A 512 5.67 -2.36 -22.55
N LYS A 513 4.93 -1.66 -23.42
CA LYS A 513 3.71 -0.94 -22.99
C LYS A 513 2.71 -1.91 -22.37
N GLN A 514 2.57 -3.08 -22.96
CA GLN A 514 1.74 -4.18 -22.45
C GLN A 514 2.17 -4.59 -21.05
N ARG A 515 3.46 -4.91 -20.87
CA ARG A 515 4.02 -5.18 -19.53
C ARG A 515 3.77 -4.02 -18.55
N GLY A 516 3.82 -2.78 -19.04
CA GLY A 516 3.56 -1.58 -18.24
C GLY A 516 2.13 -1.54 -17.70
N TYR A 517 1.16 -1.80 -18.57
CA TYR A 517 -0.25 -1.91 -18.19
C TYR A 517 -0.51 -3.06 -17.22
N ASP A 518 0.12 -4.22 -17.43
CA ASP A 518 -0.06 -5.38 -16.55
C ASP A 518 0.43 -5.09 -15.13
N LEU A 519 1.58 -4.43 -14.99
CA LEU A 519 2.09 -4.00 -13.70
C LEU A 519 1.17 -2.97 -13.03
N LEU A 520 0.66 -1.99 -13.78
CA LEU A 520 -0.27 -1.00 -13.25
C LEU A 520 -1.59 -1.64 -12.79
N SER A 521 -2.10 -2.58 -13.58
CA SER A 521 -3.32 -3.34 -13.24
C SER A 521 -3.12 -4.14 -11.96
N ARG A 522 -2.01 -4.88 -11.83
CA ARG A 522 -1.66 -5.59 -10.58
C ARG A 522 -1.53 -4.66 -9.37
N ALA A 523 -1.03 -3.43 -9.57
CA ALA A 523 -0.98 -2.44 -8.50
C ALA A 523 -2.38 -1.92 -8.12
N VAL A 524 -3.25 -1.63 -9.10
CA VAL A 524 -4.66 -1.26 -8.84
C VAL A 524 -5.37 -2.37 -8.08
N GLU A 525 -5.08 -3.62 -8.43
CA GLU A 525 -5.58 -4.81 -7.75
C GLU A 525 -5.08 -4.95 -6.29
N LEU A 526 -4.04 -4.25 -5.92
CA LEU A 526 -3.60 -4.14 -4.52
C LEU A 526 -4.17 -2.89 -3.83
N GLY A 527 -5.07 -2.15 -4.49
CA GLY A 527 -5.65 -0.92 -3.97
C GLY A 527 -4.80 0.33 -4.19
N HIS A 528 -3.77 0.28 -5.05
CA HIS A 528 -2.82 1.38 -5.24
C HIS A 528 -3.44 2.55 -6.01
N THR A 529 -3.70 3.66 -5.31
CA THR A 529 -4.44 4.81 -5.84
C THR A 529 -3.70 5.54 -6.95
N TYR A 530 -2.37 5.67 -6.90
CA TYR A 530 -1.63 6.30 -8.01
C TYR A 530 -1.67 5.49 -9.30
N SER A 531 -1.85 4.16 -9.23
CA SER A 531 -2.05 3.34 -10.42
C SER A 531 -3.46 3.48 -10.95
N MET A 532 -4.45 3.66 -10.08
CA MET A 532 -5.82 3.99 -10.48
C MET A 532 -5.83 5.34 -11.20
N ASN A 533 -5.15 6.35 -10.66
CA ASN A 533 -4.99 7.66 -11.32
C ASN A 533 -4.29 7.53 -12.68
N GLU A 534 -3.22 6.73 -12.77
CA GLU A 534 -2.47 6.52 -14.01
C GLU A 534 -3.33 5.83 -15.09
N LEU A 535 -4.03 4.74 -14.75
CA LEU A 535 -4.91 4.06 -15.69
C LEU A 535 -6.16 4.87 -16.01
N GLY A 536 -6.72 5.58 -15.03
CA GLY A 536 -7.80 6.53 -15.23
C GLY A 536 -7.42 7.60 -16.25
N TYR A 537 -6.23 8.19 -16.10
CA TYR A 537 -5.70 9.16 -17.05
C TYR A 537 -5.48 8.53 -18.43
N PHE A 538 -4.87 7.35 -18.48
CA PHE A 538 -4.62 6.62 -19.72
C PHE A 538 -5.92 6.39 -20.50
N PHE A 539 -6.97 5.87 -19.87
CA PHE A 539 -8.22 5.57 -20.58
C PHE A 539 -9.05 6.80 -20.95
N LEU A 540 -8.87 7.93 -20.25
CA LEU A 540 -9.57 9.18 -20.57
C LEU A 540 -8.86 10.00 -21.66
N TRP A 541 -7.52 10.04 -21.64
CA TRP A 541 -6.75 11.04 -22.39
C TRP A 541 -5.60 10.49 -23.24
N SER A 542 -5.48 9.17 -23.46
CA SER A 542 -4.43 8.59 -24.33
C SER A 542 -4.70 8.69 -25.84
N GLY A 543 -5.83 9.28 -26.24
CA GLY A 543 -6.26 9.42 -27.63
C GLY A 543 -7.28 8.36 -28.07
N ASP A 544 -7.92 8.61 -29.21
CA ASP A 544 -9.16 7.92 -29.63
C ASP A 544 -9.04 6.40 -29.78
N GLU A 545 -7.86 5.88 -30.18
CA GLU A 545 -7.66 4.44 -30.43
C GLU A 545 -7.64 3.57 -29.16
N LEU A 546 -7.38 4.17 -28.00
CA LEU A 546 -7.26 3.47 -26.70
C LEU A 546 -8.23 3.98 -25.65
N ALA A 547 -9.01 5.03 -25.98
CA ALA A 547 -9.94 5.67 -25.06
C ALA A 547 -11.05 4.70 -24.63
N GLN A 548 -11.22 4.54 -23.32
CA GLN A 548 -12.36 3.89 -22.69
C GLN A 548 -12.85 4.83 -21.59
N PRO A 549 -13.60 5.89 -21.94
CA PRO A 549 -13.79 7.01 -21.02
C PRO A 549 -14.55 6.64 -19.73
N GLU A 550 -15.60 5.81 -19.82
CA GLU A 550 -16.32 5.31 -18.64
C GLU A 550 -15.39 4.52 -17.72
N ARG A 551 -14.56 3.65 -18.31
CA ARG A 551 -13.54 2.89 -17.60
C ARG A 551 -12.55 3.79 -16.87
N GLY A 552 -12.06 4.82 -17.55
CA GLY A 552 -11.12 5.77 -16.96
C GLY A 552 -11.75 6.55 -15.80
N LEU A 553 -13.02 6.96 -15.93
CA LEU A 553 -13.77 7.60 -14.86
C LEU A 553 -13.89 6.69 -13.62
N THR A 554 -14.23 5.41 -13.81
CA THR A 554 -14.36 4.45 -12.71
C THR A 554 -13.06 4.33 -11.91
N TYR A 555 -11.89 4.32 -12.56
CA TYR A 555 -10.61 4.33 -11.82
C TYR A 555 -10.41 5.61 -11.01
N LEU A 556 -10.77 6.78 -11.55
CA LEU A 556 -10.64 8.05 -10.82
C LEU A 556 -11.60 8.13 -9.64
N GLU A 557 -12.85 7.67 -9.80
CA GLU A 557 -13.84 7.58 -8.73
C GLU A 557 -13.38 6.59 -7.64
N ALA A 558 -12.83 5.45 -8.04
CA ALA A 558 -12.24 4.47 -7.12
C ALA A 558 -11.04 5.03 -6.33
N SER A 559 -10.21 5.87 -6.96
CA SER A 559 -9.09 6.56 -6.33
C SER A 559 -9.56 7.61 -5.32
N ALA A 560 -10.47 8.50 -5.74
CA ALA A 560 -11.06 9.54 -4.88
C ALA A 560 -11.83 8.94 -3.70
N GLY A 561 -12.59 7.86 -3.92
CA GLY A 561 -13.33 7.15 -2.87
C GLY A 561 -12.44 6.48 -1.82
N ARG A 562 -11.14 6.34 -2.08
CA ARG A 562 -10.11 5.89 -1.13
C ARG A 562 -9.39 7.07 -0.44
N GLY A 563 -9.83 8.31 -0.67
CA GLY A 563 -9.27 9.52 -0.08
C GLY A 563 -8.01 10.05 -0.77
N ASP A 564 -7.70 9.57 -1.98
CA ASP A 564 -6.53 10.03 -2.73
C ASP A 564 -6.73 11.44 -3.30
N ILE A 565 -5.86 12.37 -2.93
CA ILE A 565 -5.96 13.78 -3.30
C ILE A 565 -5.86 14.02 -4.81
N TYR A 566 -5.13 13.16 -5.54
CA TYR A 566 -5.00 13.27 -7.00
C TYR A 566 -6.20 12.65 -7.69
N GLY A 567 -6.79 11.58 -7.14
CA GLY A 567 -8.08 11.06 -7.59
C GLY A 567 -9.15 12.16 -7.57
N THR A 568 -9.27 12.88 -6.45
CA THR A 568 -10.20 14.02 -6.31
C THR A 568 -9.90 15.14 -7.31
N ALA A 569 -8.63 15.53 -7.48
CA ALA A 569 -8.25 16.53 -8.48
C ALA A 569 -8.52 16.07 -9.93
N ASN A 570 -8.29 14.79 -10.23
CA ASN A 570 -8.57 14.20 -11.54
C ASN A 570 -10.06 14.22 -11.88
N LEU A 571 -10.94 13.98 -10.91
CA LEU A 571 -12.38 14.19 -11.09
C LEU A 571 -12.71 15.67 -11.34
N GLY A 572 -11.98 16.59 -10.72
CA GLY A 572 -12.07 18.03 -11.01
C GLY A 572 -11.82 18.32 -12.50
N TYR A 573 -10.78 17.73 -13.10
CA TYR A 573 -10.52 17.85 -14.54
C TYR A 573 -11.64 17.25 -15.40
N VAL A 574 -12.19 16.09 -15.01
CA VAL A 574 -13.33 15.47 -15.72
C VAL A 574 -14.52 16.43 -15.82
N TYR A 575 -14.92 17.05 -14.70
CA TYR A 575 -16.05 18.00 -14.70
C TYR A 575 -15.71 19.34 -15.34
N ARG A 576 -14.45 19.79 -15.27
CA ARG A 576 -14.00 21.04 -15.90
C ARG A 576 -14.10 20.96 -17.42
N ASP A 577 -13.72 19.82 -17.99
CA ASP A 577 -13.50 19.65 -19.44
C ASP A 577 -14.59 18.80 -20.12
N GLY A 578 -15.46 18.13 -19.36
CA GLY A 578 -16.53 17.27 -19.91
C GLY A 578 -16.03 15.89 -20.32
N GLY A 579 -15.24 15.23 -19.46
CA GLY A 579 -14.70 13.89 -19.70
C GLY A 579 -15.73 12.77 -19.51
N ALA A 580 -15.53 11.63 -20.17
CA ALA A 580 -16.36 10.43 -20.03
C ALA A 580 -17.87 10.63 -20.24
N GLY A 581 -18.25 11.52 -21.17
CA GLY A 581 -19.65 11.84 -21.44
C GLY A 581 -20.35 12.62 -20.33
N LYS A 582 -19.63 13.04 -19.28
CA LYS A 582 -20.17 13.95 -18.26
C LYS A 582 -20.29 15.36 -18.84
N PRO A 583 -21.38 16.08 -18.54
CA PRO A 583 -21.49 17.48 -18.92
C PRO A 583 -20.42 18.31 -18.19
N VAL A 584 -19.95 19.37 -18.86
CA VAL A 584 -19.10 20.38 -18.23
C VAL A 584 -19.85 21.00 -17.05
N ASP A 585 -19.23 20.96 -15.87
CA ASP A 585 -19.75 21.54 -14.63
C ASP A 585 -18.60 22.22 -13.87
N LYS A 586 -18.44 23.52 -14.11
CA LYS A 586 -17.33 24.31 -13.56
C LYS A 586 -17.44 24.50 -12.05
N GLU A 587 -18.64 24.58 -11.49
CA GLU A 587 -18.83 24.70 -10.04
C GLU A 587 -18.49 23.38 -9.34
N LYS A 588 -18.87 22.24 -9.92
CA LYS A 588 -18.44 20.93 -9.40
C LYS A 588 -16.93 20.74 -9.51
N ALA A 589 -16.33 21.15 -10.62
CA ALA A 589 -14.87 21.14 -10.77
C ALA A 589 -14.19 22.01 -9.70
N ARG A 590 -14.69 23.22 -9.44
CA ARG A 590 -14.20 24.10 -8.36
C ARG A 590 -14.28 23.41 -7.01
N ALA A 591 -15.40 22.77 -6.69
CA ALA A 591 -15.58 22.07 -5.42
C ALA A 591 -14.56 20.94 -5.24
N LEU A 592 -14.34 20.13 -6.28
CA LEU A 592 -13.37 19.02 -6.25
C LEU A 592 -11.93 19.51 -6.13
N PHE A 593 -11.54 20.55 -6.89
CA PHE A 593 -10.22 21.15 -6.74
C PHE A 593 -10.04 21.81 -5.36
N ALA A 594 -11.08 22.43 -4.80
CA ALA A 594 -11.03 23.03 -3.47
C ALA A 594 -10.89 21.97 -2.38
N GLU A 595 -11.56 20.83 -2.52
CA GLU A 595 -11.40 19.66 -1.64
C GLU A 595 -9.96 19.12 -1.72
N ALA A 596 -9.45 18.86 -2.92
CA ALA A 596 -8.06 18.41 -3.11
C ALA A 596 -7.06 19.44 -2.55
N ALA A 597 -7.32 20.74 -2.72
CA ALA A 597 -6.52 21.81 -2.14
C ALA A 597 -6.57 21.81 -0.61
N GLN A 598 -7.73 21.61 0.02
CA GLN A 598 -7.84 21.49 1.47
C GLN A 598 -7.04 20.31 2.01
N LEU A 599 -6.98 19.20 1.26
CA LEU A 599 -6.21 18.02 1.61
C LEU A 599 -4.70 18.13 1.30
N GLY A 600 -4.24 19.23 0.71
CA GLY A 600 -2.82 19.50 0.51
C GLY A 600 -2.29 19.30 -0.92
N HIS A 601 -3.13 19.03 -1.91
CA HIS A 601 -2.69 18.87 -3.30
C HIS A 601 -1.94 20.14 -3.77
N PRO A 602 -0.76 20.01 -4.42
CA PRO A 602 0.06 21.16 -4.79
C PRO A 602 -0.54 22.01 -5.91
N HIS A 603 -1.03 21.39 -7.00
CA HIS A 603 -1.52 22.12 -8.18
C HIS A 603 -3.01 22.46 -8.20
N ALA A 604 -3.87 21.80 -7.41
CA ALA A 604 -5.31 22.04 -7.41
C ALA A 604 -5.70 23.51 -7.13
N PRO A 605 -5.02 24.25 -6.21
CA PRO A 605 -5.23 25.70 -6.08
C PRO A 605 -5.01 26.45 -7.40
N GLY A 606 -3.93 26.16 -8.13
CA GLY A 606 -3.60 26.79 -9.41
C GLY A 606 -4.67 26.56 -10.48
N GLU A 607 -5.35 25.40 -10.47
CA GLU A 607 -6.46 25.12 -11.38
C GLU A 607 -7.67 26.01 -11.12
N ILE A 608 -8.01 26.27 -9.86
CA ILE A 608 -9.09 27.22 -9.51
C ILE A 608 -8.72 28.62 -9.97
N GLY A 609 -7.50 29.08 -9.68
CA GLY A 609 -7.00 30.37 -10.16
C GLY A 609 -7.11 30.50 -11.68
N ARG A 610 -6.76 29.44 -12.42
CA ARG A 610 -6.86 29.40 -13.89
C ARG A 610 -8.30 29.49 -14.38
N MET A 611 -9.22 28.75 -13.75
CA MET A 611 -10.65 28.80 -14.07
C MET A 611 -11.23 30.20 -13.87
N ILE A 612 -10.89 30.87 -12.76
CA ILE A 612 -11.31 32.26 -12.52
C ILE A 612 -10.77 33.18 -13.62
N MET A 613 -9.49 33.06 -13.97
CA MET A 613 -8.87 33.91 -15.00
C MET A 613 -9.40 33.66 -16.42
N ASN A 614 -9.90 32.46 -16.69
CA ASN A 614 -10.57 32.12 -17.95
C ASN A 614 -12.04 32.58 -18.00
N GLY A 615 -12.60 33.05 -16.87
CA GLY A 615 -14.02 33.40 -16.76
C GLY A 615 -14.96 32.21 -16.60
N ASP A 616 -14.44 31.03 -16.24
CA ASP A 616 -15.22 29.80 -16.04
C ASP A 616 -16.10 29.86 -14.78
N LEU A 617 -15.80 30.77 -13.85
CA LEU A 617 -16.46 30.89 -12.54
C LEU A 617 -17.06 32.30 -12.35
N PRO A 618 -18.32 32.53 -12.79
CA PRO A 618 -18.98 33.81 -12.67
C PRO A 618 -19.11 34.25 -11.20
N GLY A 619 -18.71 35.49 -10.90
CA GLY A 619 -18.75 36.04 -9.54
C GLY A 619 -17.43 35.96 -8.77
N SER A 620 -16.45 35.23 -9.29
CA SER A 620 -15.05 35.30 -8.82
C SER A 620 -14.29 36.43 -9.51
N ASP A 621 -13.24 36.95 -8.88
CA ASP A 621 -12.43 38.04 -9.40
C ASP A 621 -10.92 37.74 -9.39
N ALA A 622 -10.13 38.63 -9.99
CA ALA A 622 -8.69 38.47 -10.07
C ALA A 622 -8.00 38.44 -8.70
N ALA A 623 -8.60 39.01 -7.65
CA ALA A 623 -8.05 38.97 -6.30
C ALA A 623 -8.21 37.57 -5.70
N GLU A 624 -9.38 36.94 -5.86
CA GLU A 624 -9.57 35.54 -5.49
C GLU A 624 -8.61 34.62 -6.26
N ALA A 625 -8.44 34.83 -7.57
CA ALA A 625 -7.48 34.04 -8.35
C ALA A 625 -6.05 34.15 -7.81
N LEU A 626 -5.64 35.34 -7.38
CA LEU A 626 -4.31 35.56 -6.78
C LEU A 626 -4.14 34.79 -5.46
N GLU A 627 -5.18 34.74 -4.61
CA GLU A 627 -5.15 33.96 -3.36
C GLU A 627 -4.94 32.47 -3.61
N TRP A 628 -5.64 31.90 -4.60
CA TRP A 628 -5.47 30.51 -5.00
C TRP A 628 -4.07 30.22 -5.58
N TYR A 629 -3.56 31.13 -6.41
CA TYR A 629 -2.19 31.04 -6.94
C TYR A 629 -1.13 31.14 -5.84
N ASP A 630 -1.31 32.01 -4.85
CA ASP A 630 -0.42 32.13 -3.69
C ASP A 630 -0.42 30.86 -2.83
N MET A 631 -1.59 30.25 -2.66
CA MET A 631 -1.71 28.95 -1.99
C MET A 631 -0.93 27.86 -2.75
N GLY A 632 -1.08 27.76 -4.08
CA GLY A 632 -0.29 26.85 -4.91
C GLY A 632 1.22 27.11 -4.80
N LEU A 633 1.65 28.36 -4.95
CA LEU A 633 3.05 28.76 -4.85
C LEU A 633 3.66 28.39 -3.49
N SER A 634 2.91 28.60 -2.40
CA SER A 634 3.37 28.24 -1.04
C SER A 634 3.61 26.74 -0.88
N ARG A 635 3.02 25.91 -1.74
CA ARG A 635 3.17 24.46 -1.77
C ARG A 635 4.17 23.96 -2.82
N GLY A 636 4.75 24.87 -3.61
CA GLY A 636 5.74 24.54 -4.64
C GLY A 636 5.18 24.48 -6.07
N ASP A 637 3.95 24.95 -6.33
CA ASP A 637 3.44 25.08 -7.69
C ASP A 637 4.07 26.29 -8.39
N ALA A 638 5.07 26.04 -9.24
CA ALA A 638 5.80 27.09 -9.97
C ALA A 638 4.89 27.89 -10.91
N TRP A 639 3.93 27.22 -11.57
CA TRP A 639 2.94 27.88 -12.42
C TRP A 639 1.99 28.76 -11.61
N GLY A 640 1.63 28.36 -10.39
CA GLY A 640 0.93 29.21 -9.44
C GLY A 640 1.67 30.52 -9.20
N GLY A 641 2.98 30.48 -8.99
CA GLY A 641 3.77 31.70 -8.82
C GLY A 641 3.87 32.58 -10.07
N ALA A 642 4.12 31.99 -11.24
CA ALA A 642 4.20 32.73 -12.51
C ALA A 642 2.85 33.38 -12.88
N ASN A 643 1.75 32.62 -12.77
CA ASN A 643 0.41 33.12 -13.05
C ASN A 643 -0.04 34.15 -12.01
N GLY A 644 0.27 33.95 -10.73
CA GLY A 644 0.01 34.93 -9.68
C GLY A 644 0.76 36.25 -9.91
N ALA A 645 2.03 36.18 -10.34
CA ALA A 645 2.79 37.37 -10.74
C ALA A 645 2.13 38.09 -11.94
N TRP A 646 1.70 37.33 -12.95
CA TRP A 646 1.00 37.90 -14.11
C TRP A 646 -0.31 38.58 -13.71
N VAL A 647 -1.14 37.95 -12.87
CA VAL A 647 -2.41 38.52 -12.39
C VAL A 647 -2.16 39.80 -11.61
N ALA A 648 -1.17 39.80 -10.71
CA ALA A 648 -0.79 40.99 -9.95
C ALA A 648 -0.39 42.17 -10.86
N LEU A 649 0.42 41.92 -11.89
CA LEU A 649 0.89 42.96 -12.82
C LEU A 649 -0.19 43.46 -13.79
N ASN A 650 -1.06 42.58 -14.26
CA ASN A 650 -1.94 42.89 -15.40
C ASN A 650 -3.40 43.16 -14.99
N ARG A 651 -3.85 42.61 -13.86
CA ARG A 651 -5.25 42.67 -13.42
C ARG A 651 -5.45 43.41 -12.11
N LEU A 652 -4.39 43.56 -11.32
CA LEU A 652 -4.43 44.16 -9.98
C LEU A 652 -3.32 45.20 -9.77
N SER A 653 -2.80 45.82 -10.83
CA SER A 653 -1.67 46.76 -10.75
C SER A 653 -1.92 47.98 -9.86
N ASP A 654 -3.18 48.36 -9.67
CA ASP A 654 -3.64 49.42 -8.79
C ASP A 654 -3.73 48.99 -7.30
N ARG A 655 -3.80 47.68 -7.05
CA ARG A 655 -3.99 47.07 -5.73
C ARG A 655 -2.73 46.37 -5.20
N VAL A 656 -1.91 45.83 -6.09
CA VAL A 656 -0.72 45.04 -5.76
C VAL A 656 0.51 45.75 -6.30
N PRO A 657 1.48 46.12 -5.44
CA PRO A 657 2.67 46.82 -5.89
C PRO A 657 3.54 45.89 -6.75
N ALA A 658 4.24 46.47 -7.73
CA ALA A 658 5.07 45.74 -8.70
C ALA A 658 6.06 44.79 -8.02
N HIS A 659 6.78 45.24 -6.98
CA HIS A 659 7.72 44.38 -6.25
C HIS A 659 7.07 43.13 -5.63
N ALA A 660 5.80 43.18 -5.22
CA ALA A 660 5.10 42.00 -4.70
C ALA A 660 4.76 40.99 -5.81
N ALA A 661 4.56 41.45 -7.04
CA ALA A 661 4.47 40.55 -8.19
C ALA A 661 5.83 39.93 -8.53
N ALA A 662 6.92 40.72 -8.48
CA ALA A 662 8.27 40.20 -8.64
C ALA A 662 8.61 39.14 -7.59
N VAL A 663 8.21 39.28 -6.32
CA VAL A 663 8.41 38.23 -5.30
C VAL A 663 7.83 36.88 -5.76
N ARG A 664 6.63 36.87 -6.36
CA ARG A 664 5.99 35.64 -6.85
C ARG A 664 6.76 35.05 -8.03
N ALA A 665 7.17 35.87 -8.99
CA ALA A 665 7.98 35.44 -10.12
C ALA A 665 9.36 34.89 -9.67
N GLY A 666 10.03 35.57 -8.73
CA GLY A 666 11.29 35.12 -8.15
C GLY A 666 11.17 33.76 -7.46
N LYS A 667 10.08 33.54 -6.69
CA LYS A 667 9.77 32.24 -6.09
C LYS A 667 9.48 31.17 -7.14
N ALA A 668 8.70 31.48 -8.17
CA ALA A 668 8.47 30.54 -9.29
C ALA A 668 9.78 30.11 -9.95
N MET A 669 10.73 31.03 -10.14
CA MET A 669 12.04 30.73 -10.73
C MET A 669 12.90 29.78 -9.89
N ALA A 670 12.76 29.83 -8.56
CA ALA A 670 13.50 28.97 -7.64
C ALA A 670 12.97 27.52 -7.59
N LEU A 671 11.79 27.25 -8.17
CA LEU A 671 11.19 25.93 -8.23
C LEU A 671 11.63 25.16 -9.48
N ASN A 672 11.46 23.84 -9.46
CA ASN A 672 11.98 22.92 -10.47
C ASN A 672 11.02 22.71 -11.66
N ASP A 673 10.63 23.80 -12.33
CA ASP A 673 9.86 23.79 -13.58
C ASP A 673 10.48 24.78 -14.57
N PRO A 674 11.09 24.31 -15.68
CA PRO A 674 11.81 25.18 -16.61
C PRO A 674 10.89 26.14 -17.36
N ASP A 675 9.65 25.73 -17.66
CA ASP A 675 8.71 26.53 -18.44
C ASP A 675 8.11 27.64 -17.58
N ALA A 676 7.69 27.32 -16.35
CA ALA A 676 7.24 28.31 -15.38
C ALA A 676 8.37 29.30 -15.02
N ARG A 677 9.62 28.80 -14.90
CA ARG A 677 10.80 29.65 -14.67
C ARG A 677 11.03 30.61 -15.84
N ALA A 678 10.91 30.14 -17.09
CA ALA A 678 11.06 30.98 -18.27
C ALA A 678 9.97 32.07 -18.31
N ALA A 679 8.71 31.71 -18.08
CA ALA A 679 7.59 32.64 -18.02
C ALA A 679 7.78 33.68 -16.89
N ALA A 680 8.23 33.26 -15.71
CA ALA A 680 8.52 34.16 -14.60
C ALA A 680 9.68 35.12 -14.91
N ARG A 681 10.74 34.65 -15.59
CA ARG A 681 11.87 35.49 -16.03
C ARG A 681 11.43 36.51 -17.08
N GLU A 682 10.53 36.16 -17.98
CA GLU A 682 9.93 37.09 -18.96
C GLU A 682 9.15 38.21 -18.27
N LEU A 683 8.36 37.89 -17.24
CA LEU A 683 7.65 38.90 -16.44
C LEU A 683 8.62 39.88 -15.77
N LEU A 684 9.71 39.38 -15.18
CA LEU A 684 10.73 40.21 -14.52
C LEU A 684 11.50 41.09 -15.51
N ALA A 685 11.72 40.63 -16.75
CA ALA A 685 12.40 41.41 -17.78
C ALA A 685 11.65 42.70 -18.15
N GLY A 686 10.33 42.74 -17.94
CA GLY A 686 9.50 43.93 -18.13
C GLY A 686 9.51 44.91 -16.94
N MET A 687 10.18 44.60 -15.83
CA MET A 687 10.13 45.37 -14.60
C MET A 687 11.37 46.25 -14.41
N THR A 688 11.26 47.28 -13.56
CA THR A 688 12.41 48.13 -13.23
C THR A 688 13.36 47.39 -12.29
N GLY A 689 14.66 47.66 -12.39
CA GLY A 689 15.64 47.11 -11.44
C GLY A 689 15.34 47.49 -9.98
N ALA A 690 14.71 48.66 -9.75
CA ALA A 690 14.27 49.08 -8.43
C ALA A 690 13.13 48.20 -7.87
N ASP A 691 12.17 47.81 -8.70
CA ASP A 691 11.09 46.90 -8.29
C ASP A 691 11.62 45.50 -7.96
N ILE A 692 12.58 45.01 -8.74
CA ILE A 692 13.22 43.70 -8.53
C ILE A 692 14.10 43.73 -7.27
N ALA A 693 14.85 44.81 -7.05
CA ALA A 693 15.61 45.03 -5.81
C ALA A 693 14.68 45.08 -4.59
N ALA A 694 13.56 45.81 -4.68
CA ALA A 694 12.54 45.88 -3.63
C ALA A 694 11.90 44.50 -3.37
N ALA A 695 11.73 43.68 -4.40
CA ALA A 695 11.24 42.31 -4.24
C ALA A 695 12.25 41.45 -3.46
N THR A 696 13.54 41.55 -3.80
CA THR A 696 14.63 40.85 -3.09
C THR A 696 14.65 41.25 -1.62
N GLN A 697 14.60 42.56 -1.34
CA GLN A 697 14.51 43.09 0.02
C GLN A 697 13.24 42.61 0.75
N SER A 698 12.12 42.45 0.05
CA SER A 698 10.87 41.95 0.63
C SER A 698 10.97 40.49 1.05
N VAL A 699 11.62 39.65 0.24
CA VAL A 699 11.89 38.24 0.60
C VAL A 699 12.77 38.19 1.85
N LEU A 700 13.86 38.95 1.88
CA LEU A 700 14.77 39.02 3.02
C LEU A 700 14.08 39.51 4.30
N ARG A 701 13.22 40.54 4.19
CA ARG A 701 12.39 41.00 5.31
C ARG A 701 11.45 39.91 5.80
N GLY A 702 10.83 39.16 4.89
CA GLY A 702 9.98 38.01 5.22
C GLY A 702 10.72 36.90 5.98
N LEU A 703 12.04 36.78 5.80
CA LEU A 703 12.90 35.88 6.57
C LEU A 703 13.28 36.45 7.95
N GLY A 704 12.98 37.72 8.23
CA GLY A 704 13.27 38.39 9.50
C GLY A 704 14.38 39.43 9.43
N SER A 705 14.87 39.79 8.23
CA SER A 705 15.88 40.84 8.07
C SER A 705 15.31 42.22 8.41
N GLY A 706 16.06 43.03 9.17
CA GLY A 706 15.67 44.37 9.59
C GLY A 706 15.82 45.47 8.52
N ILE A 707 15.85 45.12 7.24
CA ILE A 707 16.16 46.05 6.14
C ILE A 707 14.93 46.79 5.61
N ALA A 708 15.18 48.00 5.07
CA ALA A 708 14.20 48.74 4.31
C ALA A 708 13.88 48.04 2.98
N VAL A 709 12.67 48.28 2.46
CA VAL A 709 12.23 47.86 1.11
C VAL A 709 12.09 49.17 0.36
N ASP A 710 13.20 49.64 -0.19
CA ASP A 710 13.37 50.95 -0.82
C ASP A 710 13.77 50.86 -2.29
N GLY A 711 13.96 49.63 -2.81
CA GLY A 711 14.37 49.39 -4.19
C GLY A 711 15.84 49.68 -4.46
N GLN A 712 16.64 49.94 -3.42
CA GLN A 712 18.07 50.20 -3.54
C GLN A 712 18.86 49.01 -2.97
N PHE A 713 19.32 48.11 -3.84
CA PHE A 713 20.12 46.95 -3.43
C PHE A 713 21.56 47.36 -3.06
N GLY A 714 21.71 47.95 -1.87
CA GLY A 714 22.98 48.41 -1.33
C GLY A 714 23.75 47.36 -0.53
N PRO A 715 24.88 47.76 0.07
CA PRO A 715 25.74 46.86 0.87
C PRO A 715 25.02 46.12 2.00
N ALA A 716 24.01 46.75 2.62
CA ALA A 716 23.21 46.12 3.66
C ALA A 716 22.36 44.96 3.12
N SER A 717 21.62 45.17 2.01
CA SER A 717 20.83 44.12 1.38
C SER A 717 21.69 42.97 0.88
N ARG A 718 22.88 43.28 0.31
CA ARG A 718 23.86 42.27 -0.11
C ARG A 718 24.31 41.43 1.09
N ARG A 719 24.73 42.06 2.18
CA ARG A 719 25.18 41.36 3.39
C ARG A 719 24.10 40.45 3.97
N GLU A 720 22.86 40.93 4.07
CA GLU A 720 21.76 40.10 4.56
C GLU A 720 21.51 38.90 3.64
N LEU A 721 21.54 39.07 2.31
CA LEU A 721 21.40 37.95 1.38
C LEU A 721 22.53 36.93 1.54
N GLU A 722 23.79 37.38 1.71
CA GLU A 722 24.92 36.49 1.99
C GLU A 722 24.75 35.72 3.30
N ASP A 723 24.33 36.41 4.37
CA ASP A 723 24.16 35.82 5.69
C ASP A 723 23.03 34.77 5.70
N TRP A 724 21.91 35.07 5.04
CA TRP A 724 20.83 34.11 4.88
C TRP A 724 21.18 32.96 3.93
N ALA A 725 21.92 33.21 2.85
CA ALA A 725 22.42 32.15 1.97
C ALA A 725 23.34 31.18 2.74
N ARG A 726 24.28 31.69 3.55
CA ARG A 726 25.09 30.85 4.45
C ARG A 726 24.23 30.02 5.40
N LYS A 727 23.23 30.64 6.02
CA LYS A 727 22.32 29.96 6.95
C LYS A 727 21.48 28.86 6.27
N ALA A 728 21.14 29.06 5.00
CA ALA A 728 20.43 28.09 4.18
C ALA A 728 21.33 27.00 3.55
N GLY A 729 22.65 27.05 3.78
CA GLY A 729 23.59 26.12 3.16
C GLY A 729 23.82 26.34 1.65
N LEU A 730 23.45 27.52 1.14
CA LEU A 730 23.60 27.89 -0.27
C LEU A 730 24.89 28.71 -0.50
N PRO A 731 25.36 28.82 -1.76
CA PRO A 731 26.49 29.69 -2.10
C PRO A 731 26.25 31.13 -1.63
N ALA A 732 27.16 31.64 -0.79
CA ALA A 732 27.09 33.01 -0.28
C ALA A 732 27.59 34.07 -1.28
N THR A 733 27.76 33.71 -2.55
CA THR A 733 28.17 34.65 -3.59
C THR A 733 26.93 35.30 -4.16
N VAL A 734 26.72 36.59 -3.88
CA VAL A 734 25.56 37.34 -4.39
C VAL A 734 25.82 37.73 -5.85
N PRO A 735 24.94 37.34 -6.80
CA PRO A 735 25.03 37.74 -8.20
C PRO A 735 24.97 39.26 -8.38
N GLU A 736 25.51 39.78 -9.48
CA GLU A 736 25.40 41.21 -9.82
C GLU A 736 24.05 41.56 -10.46
N ASP A 737 23.47 40.63 -11.22
CA ASP A 737 22.17 40.81 -11.86
C ASP A 737 21.03 40.77 -10.83
N ALA A 738 20.09 41.72 -10.93
CA ALA A 738 18.99 41.87 -9.96
C ALA A 738 18.00 40.70 -9.99
N VAL A 739 17.76 40.08 -11.15
CA VAL A 739 16.89 38.90 -11.27
C VAL A 739 17.56 37.70 -10.61
N ASP A 740 18.86 37.52 -10.82
CA ASP A 740 19.61 36.42 -10.19
C ASP A 740 19.76 36.63 -8.66
N GLN A 741 19.86 37.87 -8.17
CA GLN A 741 19.76 38.20 -6.74
C GLN A 741 18.42 37.78 -6.14
N LEU A 742 17.32 38.09 -6.83
CA LEU A 742 15.97 37.71 -6.42
C LEU A 742 15.78 36.19 -6.44
N GLN A 743 16.31 35.51 -7.46
CA GLN A 743 16.31 34.06 -7.55
C GLN A 743 17.05 33.42 -6.37
N LEU A 744 18.24 33.92 -6.01
CA LEU A 744 18.98 33.45 -4.83
C LEU A 744 18.17 33.67 -3.54
N ALA A 745 17.57 34.85 -3.34
CA ALA A 745 16.74 35.12 -2.17
C ALA A 745 15.53 34.18 -2.09
N ALA A 746 14.92 33.84 -3.23
CA ALA A 746 13.83 32.87 -3.31
C ALA A 746 14.30 31.43 -3.02
N GLN A 747 15.48 31.02 -3.50
CA GLN A 747 16.08 29.72 -3.15
C GLN A 747 16.34 29.62 -1.64
N VAL A 748 16.89 30.68 -1.04
CA VAL A 748 17.04 30.80 0.42
C VAL A 748 15.70 30.65 1.14
N HIS A 749 14.64 31.29 0.63
CA HIS A 749 13.31 31.16 1.20
C HIS A 749 12.83 29.71 1.23
N PHE A 750 12.91 28.98 0.11
CA PHE A 750 12.47 27.58 0.05
C PHE A 750 13.41 26.62 0.79
N ALA A 751 14.71 26.90 0.88
CA ALA A 751 15.63 26.11 1.69
C ALA A 751 15.30 26.18 3.19
N LEU A 752 14.79 27.33 3.66
CA LEU A 752 14.39 27.53 5.06
C LEU A 752 12.91 27.23 5.33
N ASN A 753 12.10 27.17 4.28
CA ASN A 753 10.67 26.86 4.30
C ASN A 753 10.40 25.77 3.25
N PRO A 754 10.85 24.52 3.51
CA PRO A 754 10.81 23.45 2.51
C PRO A 754 9.37 23.13 2.13
N ILE A 755 9.18 22.97 0.81
CA ILE A 755 7.93 22.44 0.25
C ILE A 755 7.89 20.92 0.42
N ARG A 756 6.66 20.37 0.42
CA ARG A 756 6.42 18.93 0.46
C ARG A 756 6.73 18.27 -0.88
N GLN A 757 8.01 18.08 -1.19
CA GLN A 757 8.46 17.47 -2.44
C GLN A 757 7.92 16.05 -2.67
N ASP A 758 7.58 15.36 -1.57
CA ASP A 758 6.97 14.04 -1.60
C ASP A 758 5.50 14.04 -2.08
N LEU A 759 4.90 15.22 -2.29
CA LEU A 759 3.60 15.42 -2.92
C LEU A 759 3.68 15.76 -4.43
N PHE A 760 4.83 15.58 -5.09
CA PHE A 760 5.01 15.88 -6.52
C PHE A 760 5.42 14.66 -7.36
#